data_AF-A0A453PRV2-F1
#
_entry.id   AF-A0A453PRV2-F1
#
_cell.length_a   1.000
_cell.length_b   1.000
_cell.length_c   1.000
_cell.angle_alpha   90.00
_cell.angle_beta   90.00
_cell.angle_gamma   90.00
#
_symmetry.space_group_name_H-M   'P 1'
#
loop_
_entity.id
_entity.type
_entity.pdbx_description
1 polymer ?
#
loop_
_entity_poly.entity_id
_entity_poly.type
_entity_poly.pdbx_seq_one_letter_code
_entity_poly.pdbx_strand_id
1 'polypeptide(L)'
;QQLQALMETLSSTEPHYVRCVKPNSVNRPQLFENQSVLHQLRCGGVLEAVRISLAGYPTRRTYAEFVDRFGVLVPELMFGSHDERALTEAVLEKMKLDNFQLGRNKVFLRAGQIAILDVRRAEVLDNAARRIQSCFRTFAARKEFVKTKKASISLQAYCRGCFARKMYKIRRETAAAIILQKYARRLLLQRNYHEACSAALLIQSCIRGFIARRYFSAIREQKAALVIQSFWRKRKVAMLFQHYKQATIAIQCAWRQKLARRELRKLRMTANEAGALREAKNKLEKKLDDLTLRLTLERRMRAAGEETKLVEISKRDKIIETLSAECAAAKLSARSEHDKNLILQRQLDDSLREISMLRSNKILKAEEENENSNLKNIVESLSEKNSLLENELSTARKNSDDTMEKLKDVEGKCTRLQQNLDKLQEKLTNLENENHVLRQKAFSITPKPLPEKFANSTGLTNSEQKRTFETPPPTKYPSPIQHSTGSRRARLPVERHEGNHEILLSCIKENLGFKDGKPVAACIIYRCLLHWRAFESERTAIFDHVIEAINDVLKAKEADGRLPYWLSNTSALLCLLQKNLRSNGFFGTPSRRSAGGLGGKLAQLAGRGDTAQVDARYPAILFKQQLTACVEKIFGQLRDNLKKEISPLLSLCIQAPKSTRPGKAPKAPGVSAQQPSNSHWDNIVSFLNLLMDTLRENHVPSFFIRKLITQLFSFVNIQLFNSLLLRRECCTFSNGEYVKAGLSLLEKWITDVSEEFAGTSWHELNYIRQAVGFLVIHQKRKKTLEEISQDLCPSLSLRQIYRICSMYWDDKYNTQGISNEVVAAMREMVNKDTQNLASNSFLLDDDLSIPFSTEDLSIAIPAIDYADVELPESLHHYPSAQFLLTAS
;
A
#
# COMPACT_ATOMS: atom_id res chain seq x y z
N GLN A 1 -29.16 -117.77 50.48
CA GLN A 1 -28.67 -116.80 49.48
C GLN A 1 -29.82 -116.15 48.70
N GLN A 2 -30.51 -116.80 47.76
CA GLN A 2 -31.55 -116.15 46.92
C GLN A 2 -32.58 -115.29 47.69
N LEU A 3 -33.18 -115.81 48.77
CA LEU A 3 -34.16 -115.05 49.57
C LEU A 3 -33.57 -113.76 50.18
N GLN A 4 -32.29 -113.77 50.54
CA GLN A 4 -31.61 -112.64 51.18
C GLN A 4 -31.26 -111.56 50.17
N ALA A 5 -30.79 -111.93 48.97
CA ALA A 5 -30.64 -110.99 47.85
C ALA A 5 -31.98 -110.39 47.40
N LEU A 6 -33.07 -111.17 47.44
CA LEU A 6 -34.42 -110.65 47.18
C LEU A 6 -34.84 -109.63 48.25
N MET A 7 -34.59 -109.90 49.54
CA MET A 7 -34.87 -108.97 50.63
C MET A 7 -34.00 -107.71 50.56
N GLU A 8 -32.72 -107.81 50.19
CA GLU A 8 -31.85 -106.67 49.92
C GLU A 8 -32.39 -105.82 48.77
N THR A 9 -32.87 -106.46 47.69
CA THR A 9 -33.50 -105.78 46.53
C THR A 9 -34.82 -105.10 46.92
N LEU A 10 -35.65 -105.74 47.75
CA LEU A 10 -36.88 -105.17 48.30
C LEU A 10 -36.65 -104.06 49.35
N SER A 11 -35.49 -104.06 50.03
CA SER A 11 -35.10 -103.01 50.98
C SER A 11 -34.43 -101.80 50.33
N SER A 12 -33.89 -101.97 49.12
CA SER A 12 -33.26 -100.91 48.31
C SER A 12 -34.19 -100.32 47.25
N THR A 13 -35.40 -100.88 47.09
CA THR A 13 -36.48 -100.29 46.30
C THR A 13 -37.51 -99.61 47.21
N GLU A 14 -37.99 -98.42 46.84
CA GLU A 14 -38.96 -97.67 47.64
C GLU A 14 -40.40 -98.10 47.25
N PRO A 15 -41.19 -98.72 48.14
CA PRO A 15 -42.47 -99.30 47.78
C PRO A 15 -43.56 -98.23 47.61
N HIS A 16 -43.81 -97.82 46.37
CA HIS A 16 -44.84 -96.83 46.05
C HIS A 16 -46.26 -97.42 46.03
N TYR A 17 -47.14 -96.95 46.92
CA TYR A 17 -48.56 -97.28 46.91
C TYR A 17 -49.29 -96.50 45.80
N VAL A 18 -49.54 -97.17 44.66
CA VAL A 18 -50.28 -96.59 43.52
C VAL A 18 -51.76 -96.98 43.61
N ARG A 19 -52.65 -95.98 43.55
CA ARG A 19 -54.11 -96.19 43.52
C ARG A 19 -54.72 -95.62 42.24
N CYS A 20 -55.11 -96.49 41.33
CA CYS A 20 -55.83 -96.11 40.11
C CYS A 20 -57.24 -95.58 40.46
N VAL A 21 -57.67 -94.53 39.75
CA VAL A 21 -59.00 -93.93 39.89
C VAL A 21 -59.64 -93.87 38.50
N LYS A 22 -60.87 -94.37 38.36
CA LYS A 22 -61.58 -94.44 37.08
C LYS A 22 -62.15 -93.05 36.73
N PRO A 23 -61.74 -92.40 35.63
CA PRO A 23 -62.14 -91.03 35.33
C PRO A 23 -63.61 -90.91 34.92
N ASN A 24 -64.20 -91.97 34.35
CA ASN A 24 -65.60 -92.04 33.99
C ASN A 24 -66.10 -93.49 33.93
N SER A 25 -67.41 -93.68 34.08
CA SER A 25 -68.11 -94.96 34.04
C SER A 25 -67.93 -95.71 32.71
N VAL A 26 -67.90 -94.97 31.58
CA VAL A 26 -67.92 -95.51 30.20
C VAL A 26 -66.54 -95.76 29.57
N ASN A 27 -65.44 -95.65 30.32
CA ASN A 27 -64.06 -95.82 29.87
C ASN A 27 -63.64 -94.96 28.64
N ARG A 28 -64.29 -93.82 28.38
CA ARG A 28 -63.94 -92.95 27.23
C ARG A 28 -62.77 -92.01 27.56
N PRO A 29 -61.85 -91.74 26.62
CA PRO A 29 -60.83 -90.71 26.80
C PRO A 29 -61.45 -89.32 26.92
N GLN A 30 -60.74 -88.40 27.58
CA GLN A 30 -61.11 -86.98 27.81
C GLN A 30 -62.43 -86.70 28.55
N LEU A 31 -63.23 -87.72 28.87
CA LEU A 31 -64.46 -87.56 29.67
C LEU A 31 -64.17 -87.75 31.16
N PHE A 32 -64.63 -86.82 32.02
CA PHE A 32 -64.29 -86.82 33.45
C PHE A 32 -65.54 -86.59 34.31
N GLU A 33 -65.95 -87.61 35.04
CA GLU A 33 -67.13 -87.61 35.92
C GLU A 33 -66.73 -87.14 37.33
N ASN A 34 -66.72 -85.82 37.55
CA ASN A 34 -66.35 -85.17 38.83
C ASN A 34 -66.90 -85.90 40.08
N GLN A 35 -68.19 -86.24 40.09
CA GLN A 35 -68.83 -86.90 41.24
C GLN A 35 -68.36 -88.36 41.42
N SER A 36 -68.18 -89.10 40.33
CA SER A 36 -67.70 -90.50 40.34
C SER A 36 -66.26 -90.58 40.84
N VAL A 37 -65.39 -89.69 40.37
CA VAL A 37 -63.99 -89.58 40.81
C VAL A 37 -63.90 -89.15 42.28
N LEU A 38 -64.68 -88.14 42.69
CA LEU A 38 -64.69 -87.63 44.06
C LEU A 38 -65.26 -88.68 45.05
N HIS A 39 -66.24 -89.47 44.64
CA HIS A 39 -66.74 -90.61 45.41
C HIS A 39 -65.66 -91.70 45.58
N GLN A 40 -64.96 -92.08 44.50
CA GLN A 40 -63.83 -93.02 44.57
C GLN A 40 -62.71 -92.52 45.51
N LEU A 41 -62.38 -91.23 45.50
CA LEU A 41 -61.38 -90.62 46.39
C LEU A 41 -61.83 -90.57 47.86
N ARG A 42 -63.14 -90.44 48.14
CA ARG A 42 -63.73 -90.55 49.48
C ARG A 42 -63.71 -91.99 49.98
N CYS A 43 -64.32 -92.92 49.24
CA CYS A 43 -64.40 -94.34 49.61
C CYS A 43 -63.02 -95.02 49.63
N GLY A 44 -62.06 -94.51 48.87
CA GLY A 44 -60.66 -94.94 48.94
C GLY A 44 -59.88 -94.36 50.13
N GLY A 45 -60.48 -93.49 50.96
CA GLY A 45 -59.81 -92.84 52.08
C GLY A 45 -58.69 -91.87 51.66
N VAL A 46 -58.54 -91.54 50.37
CA VAL A 46 -57.44 -90.70 49.87
C VAL A 46 -57.55 -89.29 50.44
N LEU A 47 -58.77 -88.74 50.50
CA LEU A 47 -59.05 -87.45 51.13
C LEU A 47 -58.96 -87.48 52.68
N GLU A 48 -58.87 -88.66 53.28
CA GLU A 48 -58.61 -88.84 54.71
C GLU A 48 -57.11 -88.91 54.97
N ALA A 49 -56.38 -89.75 54.22
CA ALA A 49 -54.93 -89.86 54.27
C ALA A 49 -54.22 -88.53 53.96
N VAL A 50 -54.71 -87.76 52.97
CA VAL A 50 -54.21 -86.40 52.70
C VAL A 50 -54.50 -85.46 53.88
N ARG A 51 -55.70 -85.51 54.48
CA ARG A 51 -56.05 -84.67 55.63
C ARG A 51 -55.18 -85.00 56.85
N ILE A 52 -54.95 -86.27 57.14
CA ILE A 52 -54.07 -86.75 58.21
C ILE A 52 -52.62 -86.34 57.94
N SER A 53 -52.14 -86.43 56.69
CA SER A 53 -50.79 -86.00 56.30
C SER A 53 -50.59 -84.48 56.49
N LEU A 54 -51.58 -83.66 56.12
CA LEU A 54 -51.59 -82.22 56.37
C LEU A 54 -51.77 -81.86 57.86
N ALA A 55 -52.53 -82.66 58.60
CA ALA A 55 -52.72 -82.55 60.05
C ALA A 55 -51.50 -83.00 60.86
N GLY A 56 -50.58 -83.74 60.26
CA GLY A 56 -49.22 -83.97 60.76
C GLY A 56 -48.17 -83.05 60.13
N TYR A 57 -46.90 -83.48 60.19
CA TYR A 57 -45.79 -82.81 59.52
C TYR A 57 -45.38 -83.63 58.28
N PRO A 58 -45.74 -83.21 57.05
CA PRO A 58 -45.42 -83.94 55.82
C PRO A 58 -43.96 -83.76 55.38
N THR A 59 -43.34 -82.60 55.64
CA THR A 59 -41.93 -82.36 55.32
C THR A 59 -41.06 -82.67 56.53
N ARG A 60 -40.07 -83.56 56.34
CA ARG A 60 -39.17 -84.06 57.39
C ARG A 60 -37.75 -84.14 56.83
N ARG A 61 -36.81 -83.34 57.34
CA ARG A 61 -35.42 -83.25 56.83
C ARG A 61 -34.42 -83.38 57.97
N THR A 62 -33.23 -83.95 57.72
CA THR A 62 -32.10 -83.80 58.66
C THR A 62 -31.66 -82.34 58.76
N TYR A 63 -30.92 -82.00 59.82
CA TYR A 63 -30.40 -80.65 59.97
C TYR A 63 -29.38 -80.32 58.87
N ALA A 64 -28.42 -81.21 58.59
CA ALA A 64 -27.55 -81.16 57.42
C ALA A 64 -28.28 -80.83 56.09
N GLU A 65 -29.29 -81.63 55.70
CA GLU A 65 -30.09 -81.40 54.48
C GLU A 65 -30.78 -80.03 54.44
N PHE A 66 -31.17 -79.51 55.62
CA PHE A 66 -31.86 -78.24 55.73
C PHE A 66 -30.88 -77.05 55.68
N VAL A 67 -29.73 -77.17 56.35
CA VAL A 67 -28.70 -76.13 56.40
C VAL A 67 -27.96 -76.01 55.06
N ASP A 68 -27.64 -77.11 54.37
CA ASP A 68 -27.08 -77.06 53.01
C ASP A 68 -27.99 -76.30 52.04
N ARG A 69 -29.30 -76.62 52.06
CA ARG A 69 -30.27 -75.97 51.17
C ARG A 69 -30.53 -74.52 51.58
N PHE A 70 -30.76 -74.22 52.85
CA PHE A 70 -31.32 -72.94 53.30
C PHE A 70 -30.37 -72.05 54.12
N GLY A 71 -29.15 -72.49 54.44
CA GLY A 71 -28.17 -71.69 55.17
C GLY A 71 -27.79 -70.36 54.47
N VAL A 72 -27.94 -70.29 53.14
CA VAL A 72 -27.81 -69.05 52.35
C VAL A 72 -28.80 -67.94 52.75
N LEU A 73 -29.85 -68.26 53.52
CA LEU A 73 -30.78 -67.29 54.12
C LEU A 73 -30.19 -66.59 55.36
N VAL A 74 -29.18 -67.18 56.00
CA VAL A 74 -28.48 -66.61 57.16
C VAL A 74 -26.95 -66.62 56.93
N PRO A 75 -26.42 -65.89 55.92
CA PRO A 75 -24.97 -65.90 55.63
C PRO A 75 -24.12 -65.47 56.82
N GLU A 76 -24.65 -64.61 57.70
CA GLU A 76 -24.00 -64.13 58.92
C GLU A 76 -23.56 -65.26 59.88
N LEU A 77 -24.28 -66.39 59.93
CA LEU A 77 -23.96 -67.52 60.82
C LEU A 77 -23.24 -68.68 60.11
N MET A 78 -23.21 -68.69 58.78
CA MET A 78 -22.56 -69.77 58.00
C MET A 78 -21.02 -69.75 58.06
N PHE A 79 -20.41 -68.75 58.71
CA PHE A 79 -18.96 -68.62 58.86
C PHE A 79 -18.44 -69.04 60.25
N GLY A 80 -19.28 -69.61 61.11
CA GLY A 80 -18.91 -70.13 62.44
C GLY A 80 -19.12 -71.65 62.58
N SER A 81 -18.39 -72.27 63.51
CA SER A 81 -18.64 -73.67 63.89
C SER A 81 -19.83 -73.74 64.84
N HIS A 82 -21.03 -73.82 64.26
CA HIS A 82 -22.30 -73.91 64.96
C HIS A 82 -22.95 -75.28 64.76
N ASP A 83 -23.72 -75.74 65.74
CA ASP A 83 -24.58 -76.93 65.61
C ASP A 83 -25.58 -76.73 64.45
N GLU A 84 -25.72 -77.73 63.58
CA GLU A 84 -26.68 -77.74 62.47
C GLU A 84 -28.11 -77.47 62.95
N ARG A 85 -28.45 -77.90 64.17
CA ARG A 85 -29.73 -77.63 64.80
C ARG A 85 -29.91 -76.13 65.09
N ALA A 86 -28.88 -75.48 65.63
CA ALA A 86 -28.92 -74.04 65.94
C ALA A 86 -28.94 -73.19 64.67
N LEU A 87 -28.22 -73.61 63.61
CA LEU A 87 -28.33 -72.98 62.29
C LEU A 87 -29.73 -73.16 61.69
N THR A 88 -30.34 -74.33 61.85
CA THR A 88 -31.73 -74.59 61.44
C THR A 88 -32.71 -73.68 62.18
N GLU A 89 -32.57 -73.56 63.50
CA GLU A 89 -33.40 -72.72 64.37
C GLU A 89 -33.30 -71.24 63.95
N ALA A 90 -32.09 -70.71 63.76
CA ALA A 90 -31.86 -69.35 63.29
C ALA A 90 -32.40 -69.05 61.88
N VAL A 91 -32.38 -70.04 60.96
CA VAL A 91 -33.03 -69.91 59.63
C VAL A 91 -34.55 -69.78 59.77
N LEU A 92 -35.18 -70.55 60.66
CA LEU A 92 -36.63 -70.54 60.90
C LEU A 92 -37.07 -69.24 61.61
N GLU A 93 -36.30 -68.77 62.60
CA GLU A 93 -36.53 -67.49 63.28
C GLU A 93 -36.40 -66.29 62.33
N LYS A 94 -35.31 -66.21 61.55
CA LYS A 94 -35.09 -65.09 60.61
C LYS A 94 -36.17 -65.02 59.53
N MET A 95 -36.76 -66.16 59.18
CA MET A 95 -37.87 -66.27 58.23
C MET A 95 -39.27 -66.18 58.87
N LYS A 96 -39.36 -66.11 60.21
CA LYS A 96 -40.61 -66.03 60.99
C LYS A 96 -41.65 -67.08 60.56
N LEU A 97 -41.21 -68.33 60.48
CA LEU A 97 -42.04 -69.43 60.01
C LEU A 97 -42.81 -70.05 61.16
N ASP A 98 -44.13 -69.86 61.19
CA ASP A 98 -45.00 -70.54 62.14
C ASP A 98 -45.24 -72.00 61.71
N ASN A 99 -45.51 -72.89 62.68
CA ASN A 99 -45.84 -74.30 62.46
C ASN A 99 -44.66 -75.19 61.95
N PHE A 100 -43.52 -75.11 62.63
CA PHE A 100 -42.49 -76.17 62.60
C PHE A 100 -42.45 -76.95 63.91
N GLN A 101 -41.65 -78.02 63.94
CA GLN A 101 -41.21 -78.69 65.16
C GLN A 101 -39.75 -79.14 64.99
N LEU A 102 -38.92 -78.93 66.01
CA LEU A 102 -37.57 -79.47 66.09
C LEU A 102 -37.59 -80.81 66.84
N GLY A 103 -36.99 -81.84 66.24
CA GLY A 103 -36.77 -83.15 66.85
C GLY A 103 -35.36 -83.31 67.41
N ARG A 104 -34.90 -84.56 67.57
CA ARG A 104 -33.50 -84.84 67.97
C ARG A 104 -32.51 -84.65 66.81
N ASN A 105 -32.84 -85.13 65.62
CA ASN A 105 -31.95 -85.17 64.44
C ASN A 105 -32.58 -84.56 63.18
N LYS A 106 -33.81 -84.04 63.27
CA LYS A 106 -34.61 -83.63 62.10
C LYS A 106 -35.50 -82.42 62.41
N VAL A 107 -35.69 -81.57 61.40
CA VAL A 107 -36.72 -80.53 61.35
C VAL A 107 -37.99 -81.07 60.68
N PHE A 108 -39.14 -80.70 61.23
CA PHE A 108 -40.47 -81.09 60.78
C PHE A 108 -41.25 -79.82 60.42
N LEU A 109 -41.77 -79.73 59.19
CA LEU A 109 -42.50 -78.56 58.71
C LEU A 109 -43.91 -78.93 58.25
N ARG A 110 -44.89 -78.05 58.49
CA ARG A 110 -46.22 -78.15 57.86
C ARG A 110 -46.14 -77.89 56.34
N ALA A 111 -47.20 -78.28 55.64
CA ALA A 111 -47.33 -77.98 54.21
C ALA A 111 -47.20 -76.46 53.93
N GLY A 112 -46.68 -76.12 52.75
CA GLY A 112 -46.44 -74.74 52.33
C GLY A 112 -45.13 -74.12 52.85
N GLN A 113 -44.72 -74.41 54.09
CA GLN A 113 -43.56 -73.74 54.72
C GLN A 113 -42.25 -73.91 53.93
N ILE A 114 -42.03 -75.09 53.33
CA ILE A 114 -40.86 -75.35 52.47
C ILE A 114 -40.83 -74.48 51.20
N ALA A 115 -42.00 -74.13 50.65
CA ALA A 115 -42.09 -73.29 49.46
C ALA A 115 -41.81 -71.81 49.78
N ILE A 116 -42.17 -71.34 50.98
CA ILE A 116 -41.81 -70.00 51.46
C ILE A 116 -40.29 -69.87 51.56
N LEU A 117 -39.61 -70.88 52.11
CA LEU A 117 -38.15 -70.95 52.18
C LEU A 117 -37.50 -70.97 50.79
N ASP A 118 -38.01 -71.76 49.84
CA ASP A 118 -37.47 -71.81 48.47
C ASP A 118 -37.67 -70.48 47.71
N VAL A 119 -38.78 -69.76 47.91
CA VAL A 119 -38.99 -68.41 47.34
C VAL A 119 -37.98 -67.42 47.90
N ARG A 120 -37.79 -67.38 49.22
CA ARG A 120 -36.78 -66.51 49.86
C ARG A 120 -35.36 -66.85 49.43
N ARG A 121 -35.07 -68.13 49.22
CA ARG A 121 -33.78 -68.61 48.70
C ARG A 121 -33.52 -68.11 47.28
N ALA A 122 -34.54 -68.15 46.42
CA ALA A 122 -34.46 -67.59 45.08
C ALA A 122 -34.20 -66.07 45.13
N GLU A 123 -34.95 -65.30 45.93
CA GLU A 123 -34.75 -63.85 46.07
C GLU A 123 -33.32 -63.47 46.47
N VAL A 124 -32.69 -64.18 47.42
CA VAL A 124 -31.30 -63.89 47.85
C VAL A 124 -30.30 -64.19 46.73
N LEU A 125 -30.44 -65.33 46.06
CA LEU A 125 -29.55 -65.74 44.96
C LEU A 125 -29.69 -64.80 43.75
N ASP A 126 -30.91 -64.39 43.41
CA ASP A 126 -31.19 -63.46 42.30
C ASP A 126 -30.57 -62.08 42.56
N ASN A 127 -30.67 -61.57 43.79
CA ASN A 127 -30.04 -60.30 44.18
C ASN A 127 -28.50 -60.38 44.16
N ALA A 128 -27.91 -61.50 44.58
CA ALA A 128 -26.47 -61.74 44.46
C ALA A 128 -26.02 -61.76 42.99
N ALA A 129 -26.74 -62.51 42.14
CA ALA A 129 -26.47 -62.60 40.70
C ALA A 129 -26.58 -61.23 40.01
N ARG A 130 -27.64 -60.45 40.29
CA ARG A 130 -27.83 -59.08 39.78
C ARG A 130 -26.67 -58.15 40.17
N ARG A 131 -26.16 -58.22 41.41
CA ARG A 131 -25.00 -57.44 41.87
C ARG A 131 -23.73 -57.82 41.10
N ILE A 132 -23.43 -59.11 40.98
CA ILE A 132 -22.25 -59.62 40.26
C ILE A 132 -22.30 -59.21 38.77
N GLN A 133 -23.45 -59.44 38.11
CA GLN A 133 -23.65 -59.07 36.71
C GLN A 133 -23.54 -57.56 36.49
N SER A 134 -24.09 -56.73 37.39
CA SER A 134 -23.99 -55.27 37.32
C SER A 134 -22.53 -54.79 37.43
N CYS A 135 -21.77 -55.32 38.39
CA CYS A 135 -20.35 -55.01 38.55
C CYS A 135 -19.54 -55.42 37.30
N PHE A 136 -19.77 -56.61 36.76
CA PHE A 136 -19.08 -57.09 35.55
C PHE A 136 -19.43 -56.26 34.31
N ARG A 137 -20.71 -55.98 34.06
CA ARG A 137 -21.17 -55.13 32.94
C ARG A 137 -20.56 -53.72 33.03
N THR A 138 -20.54 -53.13 34.23
CA THR A 138 -19.92 -51.82 34.48
C THR A 138 -18.41 -51.84 34.24
N PHE A 139 -17.71 -52.89 34.68
CA PHE A 139 -16.28 -53.07 34.42
C PHE A 139 -15.98 -53.19 32.92
N ALA A 140 -16.74 -54.03 32.19
CA ALA A 140 -16.58 -54.21 30.75
C ALA A 140 -16.82 -52.90 29.97
N ALA A 141 -17.93 -52.20 30.26
CA ALA A 141 -18.23 -50.91 29.63
C ALA A 141 -17.15 -49.85 29.93
N ARG A 142 -16.66 -49.78 31.18
CA ARG A 142 -15.59 -48.86 31.58
C ARG A 142 -14.26 -49.18 30.87
N LYS A 143 -13.93 -50.48 30.69
CA LYS A 143 -12.73 -50.93 29.98
C LYS A 143 -12.71 -50.43 28.54
N GLU A 144 -13.81 -50.63 27.80
CA GLU A 144 -13.90 -50.20 26.39
C GLU A 144 -14.00 -48.68 26.26
N PHE A 145 -14.78 -48.00 27.13
CA PHE A 145 -14.81 -46.53 27.16
C PHE A 145 -13.41 -45.91 27.37
N VAL A 146 -12.57 -46.49 28.24
CA VAL A 146 -11.20 -46.01 28.45
C VAL A 146 -10.31 -46.24 27.22
N LYS A 147 -10.47 -47.33 26.47
CA LYS A 147 -9.77 -47.51 25.18
C LYS A 147 -10.19 -46.44 24.18
N THR A 148 -11.50 -46.30 23.94
CA THR A 148 -12.06 -45.34 22.97
C THR A 148 -11.69 -43.90 23.31
N LYS A 149 -11.72 -43.53 24.60
CA LYS A 149 -11.27 -42.22 25.08
C LYS A 149 -9.78 -41.98 24.80
N LYS A 150 -8.90 -42.97 25.04
CA LYS A 150 -7.47 -42.86 24.71
C LYS A 150 -7.25 -42.68 23.19
N ALA A 151 -7.89 -43.51 22.37
CA ALA A 151 -7.79 -43.42 20.91
C ALA A 151 -8.28 -42.07 20.38
N SER A 152 -9.43 -41.58 20.86
CA SER A 152 -10.00 -40.28 20.50
C SER A 152 -9.07 -39.12 20.87
N ILE A 153 -8.49 -39.13 22.08
CA ILE A 153 -7.53 -38.10 22.52
C ILE A 153 -6.28 -38.09 21.62
N SER A 154 -5.71 -39.27 21.29
CA SER A 154 -4.56 -39.37 20.39
C SER A 154 -4.87 -38.85 18.98
N LEU A 155 -6.03 -39.20 18.42
CA LEU A 155 -6.47 -38.70 17.10
C LEU A 155 -6.69 -37.18 17.12
N GLN A 156 -7.37 -36.65 18.16
CA GLN A 156 -7.55 -35.21 18.33
C GLN A 156 -6.21 -34.47 18.45
N ALA A 157 -5.25 -35.02 19.19
CA ALA A 157 -3.91 -34.44 19.34
C ALA A 157 -3.15 -34.43 17.99
N TYR A 158 -3.21 -35.53 17.23
CA TYR A 158 -2.63 -35.60 15.89
C TYR A 158 -3.25 -34.57 14.94
N CYS A 159 -4.58 -34.51 14.85
CA CYS A 159 -5.29 -33.55 14.01
C CYS A 159 -4.98 -32.10 14.39
N ARG A 160 -5.04 -31.74 15.68
CA ARG A 160 -4.63 -30.41 16.18
C ARG A 160 -3.19 -30.08 15.80
N GLY A 161 -2.27 -31.04 15.92
CA GLY A 161 -0.87 -30.89 15.49
C GLY A 161 -0.71 -30.67 13.98
N CYS A 162 -1.50 -31.36 13.15
CA CYS A 162 -1.51 -31.18 11.70
C CYS A 162 -2.07 -29.82 11.27
N PHE A 163 -3.17 -29.35 11.90
CA PHE A 163 -3.67 -27.99 11.68
C PHE A 163 -2.65 -26.92 12.10
N ALA A 164 -2.02 -27.07 13.28
CA ALA A 164 -0.98 -26.16 13.74
C ALA A 164 0.22 -26.09 12.77
N ARG A 165 0.69 -27.25 12.26
CA ARG A 165 1.76 -27.32 11.25
C ARG A 165 1.35 -26.66 9.93
N LYS A 166 0.13 -26.88 9.43
CA LYS A 166 -0.39 -26.23 8.21
C LYS A 166 -0.47 -24.72 8.37
N MET A 167 -0.99 -24.23 9.50
CA MET A 167 -1.04 -22.81 9.82
C MET A 167 0.35 -22.17 9.97
N TYR A 168 1.30 -22.87 10.59
CA TYR A 168 2.68 -22.39 10.70
C TYR A 168 3.39 -22.31 9.34
N LYS A 169 3.21 -23.32 8.47
CA LYS A 169 3.72 -23.30 7.09
C LYS A 169 3.22 -22.06 6.34
N ILE A 170 1.91 -21.82 6.35
CA ILE A 170 1.28 -20.66 5.69
C ILE A 170 1.82 -19.35 6.28
N ARG A 171 1.89 -19.19 7.61
CA ARG A 171 2.44 -17.98 8.25
C ARG A 171 3.90 -17.71 7.89
N ARG A 172 4.72 -18.76 7.74
CA ARG A 172 6.12 -18.65 7.31
C ARG A 172 6.23 -18.23 5.85
N GLU A 173 5.37 -18.77 4.99
CA GLU A 173 5.33 -18.46 3.56
C GLU A 173 4.80 -17.04 3.29
N THR A 174 3.76 -16.59 4.00
CA THR A 174 3.30 -15.19 3.91
C THR A 174 4.32 -14.20 4.46
N ALA A 175 5.03 -14.53 5.55
CA ALA A 175 6.11 -13.69 6.07
C ALA A 175 7.26 -13.55 5.06
N ALA A 176 7.68 -14.64 4.41
CA ALA A 176 8.68 -14.61 3.34
C ALA A 176 8.21 -13.77 2.14
N ALA A 177 6.95 -13.92 1.72
CA ALA A 177 6.37 -13.13 0.63
C ALA A 177 6.32 -11.62 0.97
N ILE A 178 5.96 -11.24 2.20
CA ILE A 178 5.96 -9.84 2.66
C ILE A 178 7.40 -9.26 2.63
N ILE A 179 8.40 -10.04 3.04
CA ILE A 179 9.81 -9.61 2.97
C ILE A 179 10.24 -9.39 1.51
N LEU A 180 9.91 -10.31 0.60
CA LEU A 180 10.23 -10.17 -0.82
C LEU A 180 9.52 -8.96 -1.45
N GLN A 181 8.22 -8.77 -1.17
CA GLN A 181 7.45 -7.61 -1.62
C GLN A 181 8.01 -6.29 -1.09
N LYS A 182 8.48 -6.25 0.17
CA LYS A 182 9.15 -5.06 0.76
C LYS A 182 10.38 -4.67 -0.05
N TYR A 183 11.25 -5.63 -0.38
CA TYR A 183 12.45 -5.36 -1.17
C TYR A 183 12.12 -5.00 -2.63
N ALA A 184 11.16 -5.68 -3.26
CA ALA A 184 10.72 -5.34 -4.62
C ALA A 184 10.13 -3.92 -4.73
N ARG A 185 9.24 -3.53 -3.80
CA ARG A 185 8.69 -2.17 -3.72
C ARG A 185 9.78 -1.12 -3.48
N ARG A 186 10.76 -1.41 -2.60
CA ARG A 186 11.92 -0.54 -2.38
C ARG A 186 12.72 -0.34 -3.67
N LEU A 187 13.07 -1.43 -4.38
CA LEU A 187 13.88 -1.35 -5.60
C LEU A 187 13.18 -0.56 -6.71
N LEU A 188 11.87 -0.78 -6.90
CA LEU A 188 11.06 -0.01 -7.86
C LEU A 188 11.04 1.48 -7.50
N LEU A 189 10.78 1.83 -6.23
CA LEU A 189 10.75 3.23 -5.79
C LEU A 189 12.14 3.90 -5.90
N GLN A 190 13.22 3.19 -5.55
CA GLN A 190 14.59 3.70 -5.72
C GLN A 190 14.93 3.92 -7.19
N ARG A 191 14.53 3.01 -8.09
CA ARG A 191 14.70 3.17 -9.54
C ARG A 191 13.97 4.41 -10.06
N ASN A 192 12.67 4.53 -9.77
CA ASN A 192 11.85 5.66 -10.22
C ASN A 192 12.39 7.00 -9.68
N TYR A 193 12.86 7.03 -8.43
CA TYR A 193 13.53 8.20 -7.84
C TYR A 193 14.81 8.55 -8.60
N HIS A 194 15.64 7.57 -8.94
CA HIS A 194 16.91 7.81 -9.63
C HIS A 194 16.70 8.27 -11.09
N GLU A 195 15.70 7.71 -11.78
CA GLU A 195 15.25 8.16 -13.11
C GLU A 195 14.70 9.61 -13.06
N ALA A 196 13.88 9.95 -12.05
CA ALA A 196 13.40 11.32 -11.86
C ALA A 196 14.55 12.31 -11.54
N CYS A 197 15.50 11.92 -10.71
CA CYS A 197 16.69 12.73 -10.41
C CYS A 197 17.58 12.93 -11.63
N SER A 198 17.78 11.91 -12.47
CA SER A 198 18.60 12.03 -13.69
C SER A 198 17.95 12.97 -14.71
N ALA A 199 16.63 12.89 -14.88
CA ALA A 199 15.87 13.83 -15.71
C ALA A 199 15.95 15.27 -15.18
N ALA A 200 15.79 15.48 -13.86
CA ALA A 200 15.89 16.79 -13.23
C ALA A 200 17.30 17.39 -13.39
N LEU A 201 18.37 16.61 -13.19
CA LEU A 201 19.75 17.03 -13.39
C LEU A 201 20.04 17.38 -14.86
N LEU A 202 19.54 16.58 -15.80
CA LEU A 202 19.67 16.84 -17.23
C LEU A 202 19.01 18.18 -17.60
N ILE A 203 17.74 18.39 -17.21
CA ILE A 203 17.01 19.65 -17.43
C ILE A 203 17.76 20.84 -16.81
N GLN A 204 18.20 20.74 -15.55
CA GLN A 204 18.98 21.79 -14.89
C GLN A 204 20.29 22.10 -15.62
N SER A 205 21.01 21.08 -16.09
CA SER A 205 22.26 21.26 -16.84
C SER A 205 22.02 21.96 -18.19
N CYS A 206 20.95 21.60 -18.90
CA CYS A 206 20.55 22.21 -20.16
C CYS A 206 20.18 23.70 -19.97
N ILE A 207 19.40 24.02 -18.93
CA ILE A 207 19.00 25.39 -18.59
C ILE A 207 20.23 26.24 -18.20
N ARG A 208 21.08 25.74 -17.29
CA ARG A 208 22.33 26.43 -16.89
C ARG A 208 23.24 26.68 -18.10
N GLY A 209 23.42 25.67 -18.96
CA GLY A 209 24.19 25.79 -20.19
C GLY A 209 23.59 26.76 -21.21
N PHE A 210 22.26 26.83 -21.34
CA PHE A 210 21.58 27.81 -22.19
C PHE A 210 21.78 29.24 -21.67
N ILE A 211 21.59 29.48 -20.37
CA ILE A 211 21.78 30.80 -19.74
C ILE A 211 23.23 31.27 -19.94
N ALA A 212 24.21 30.40 -19.66
CA ALA A 212 25.63 30.70 -19.85
C ALA A 212 25.97 31.03 -21.32
N ARG A 213 25.45 30.26 -22.29
CA ARG A 213 25.64 30.53 -23.73
C ARG A 213 24.97 31.85 -24.16
N ARG A 214 23.77 32.17 -23.67
CA ARG A 214 23.07 33.42 -23.99
C ARG A 214 23.81 34.64 -23.43
N TYR A 215 24.30 34.55 -22.21
CA TYR A 215 25.14 35.59 -21.58
C TYR A 215 26.47 35.79 -22.34
N PHE A 216 27.13 34.70 -22.74
CA PHE A 216 28.35 34.77 -23.55
C PHE A 216 28.10 35.35 -24.95
N SER A 217 26.96 35.07 -25.59
CA SER A 217 26.56 35.69 -26.86
C SER A 217 26.43 37.21 -26.72
N ALA A 218 25.67 37.68 -25.71
CA ALA A 218 25.53 39.11 -25.44
C ALA A 218 26.88 39.81 -25.19
N ILE A 219 27.82 39.17 -24.48
CA ILE A 219 29.19 39.69 -24.30
C ILE A 219 29.96 39.73 -25.64
N ARG A 220 29.82 38.72 -26.50
CA ARG A 220 30.45 38.72 -27.84
C ARG A 220 29.87 39.82 -28.73
N GLU A 221 28.56 40.00 -28.72
CA GLU A 221 27.84 41.05 -29.45
C GLU A 221 28.27 42.44 -28.98
N GLN A 222 28.33 42.67 -27.66
CA GLN A 222 28.85 43.92 -27.08
C GLN A 222 30.32 44.17 -27.45
N LYS A 223 31.18 43.15 -27.38
CA LYS A 223 32.59 43.27 -27.81
C LYS A 223 32.72 43.57 -29.31
N ALA A 224 31.94 42.92 -30.16
CA ALA A 224 31.90 43.20 -31.60
C ALA A 224 31.42 44.62 -31.89
N ALA A 225 30.36 45.08 -31.20
CA ALA A 225 29.87 46.46 -31.30
C ALA A 225 30.93 47.48 -30.86
N LEU A 226 31.65 47.25 -29.75
CA LEU A 226 32.75 48.10 -29.30
C LEU A 226 33.91 48.15 -30.32
N VAL A 227 34.26 47.02 -30.94
CA VAL A 227 35.27 46.98 -32.02
C VAL A 227 34.79 47.82 -33.21
N ILE A 228 33.58 47.59 -33.72
CA ILE A 228 33.02 48.34 -34.86
C ILE A 228 32.94 49.84 -34.56
N GLN A 229 32.46 50.21 -33.36
CA GLN A 229 32.38 51.61 -32.93
C GLN A 229 33.77 52.26 -32.80
N SER A 230 34.78 51.55 -32.27
CA SER A 230 36.13 52.09 -32.16
C SER A 230 36.79 52.29 -33.53
N PHE A 231 36.61 51.35 -34.47
CA PHE A 231 37.04 51.51 -35.86
C PHE A 231 36.33 52.69 -36.56
N TRP A 232 35.01 52.86 -36.37
CA TRP A 232 34.28 54.00 -36.92
C TRP A 232 34.74 55.34 -36.33
N ARG A 233 34.91 55.43 -35.00
CA ARG A 233 35.43 56.62 -34.32
C ARG A 233 36.84 56.98 -34.84
N LYS A 234 37.73 55.98 -34.95
CA LYS A 234 39.08 56.13 -35.53
C LYS A 234 39.00 56.60 -36.99
N ARG A 235 38.14 55.99 -37.82
CA ARG A 235 37.95 56.35 -39.24
C ARG A 235 37.44 57.79 -39.41
N LYS A 236 36.50 58.23 -38.57
CA LYS A 236 35.98 59.61 -38.57
C LYS A 236 37.09 60.63 -38.29
N VAL A 237 37.86 60.44 -37.21
CA VAL A 237 39.00 61.32 -36.87
C VAL A 237 40.09 61.29 -37.94
N ALA A 238 40.42 60.10 -38.47
CA ALA A 238 41.42 59.97 -39.53
C ALA A 238 41.03 60.66 -40.84
N MET A 239 39.74 60.67 -41.23
CA MET A 239 39.29 61.41 -42.41
C MET A 239 39.36 62.92 -42.20
N LEU A 240 38.97 63.42 -41.02
CA LEU A 240 39.12 64.85 -40.68
C LEU A 240 40.59 65.28 -40.69
N PHE A 241 41.46 64.50 -40.04
CA PHE A 241 42.91 64.76 -40.05
C PHE A 241 43.50 64.73 -41.46
N GLN A 242 43.12 63.77 -42.31
CA GLN A 242 43.60 63.70 -43.68
C GLN A 242 43.12 64.90 -44.53
N HIS A 243 41.90 65.39 -44.30
CA HIS A 243 41.39 66.61 -44.94
C HIS A 243 42.16 67.86 -44.49
N TYR A 244 42.38 68.03 -43.18
CA TYR A 244 43.24 69.11 -42.66
C TYR A 244 44.67 69.02 -43.23
N LYS A 245 45.26 67.83 -43.26
CA LYS A 245 46.59 67.60 -43.86
C LYS A 245 46.62 67.99 -45.35
N GLN A 246 45.60 67.64 -46.12
CA GLN A 246 45.48 68.05 -47.54
C GLN A 246 45.35 69.57 -47.67
N ALA A 247 44.53 70.22 -46.85
CA ALA A 247 44.40 71.67 -46.83
C ALA A 247 45.71 72.38 -46.45
N THR A 248 46.41 71.91 -45.41
CA THR A 248 47.73 72.42 -45.02
C THR A 248 48.77 72.23 -46.14
N ILE A 249 48.80 71.08 -46.80
CA ILE A 249 49.68 70.85 -47.95
C ILE A 249 49.34 71.80 -49.10
N ALA A 250 48.07 72.01 -49.41
CA ALA A 250 47.64 72.96 -50.45
C ALA A 250 48.09 74.40 -50.13
N ILE A 251 47.91 74.85 -48.88
CA ILE A 251 48.37 76.16 -48.40
C ILE A 251 49.90 76.27 -48.48
N GLN A 252 50.65 75.25 -48.04
CA GLN A 252 52.11 75.24 -48.16
C GLN A 252 52.58 75.26 -49.61
N CYS A 253 51.93 74.53 -50.51
CA CYS A 253 52.26 74.52 -51.93
C CYS A 253 51.94 75.86 -52.59
N ALA A 254 50.82 76.50 -52.25
CA ALA A 254 50.51 77.86 -52.68
C ALA A 254 51.53 78.89 -52.16
N TRP A 255 52.01 78.73 -50.93
CA TRP A 255 53.07 79.59 -50.35
C TRP A 255 54.43 79.38 -51.05
N ARG A 256 54.86 78.12 -51.25
CA ARG A 256 56.06 77.78 -52.04
C ARG A 256 55.96 78.35 -53.46
N GLN A 257 54.81 78.22 -54.11
CA GLN A 257 54.57 78.80 -55.44
C GLN A 257 54.62 80.35 -55.41
N LYS A 258 54.10 81.00 -54.36
CA LYS A 258 54.16 82.45 -54.17
C LYS A 258 55.60 82.95 -53.99
N LEU A 259 56.43 82.21 -53.24
CA LEU A 259 57.87 82.46 -53.09
C LEU A 259 58.62 82.30 -54.41
N ALA A 260 58.49 81.16 -55.09
CA ALA A 260 59.12 80.93 -56.39
C ALA A 260 58.68 81.97 -57.45
N ARG A 261 57.40 82.37 -57.47
CA ARG A 261 56.90 83.48 -58.30
C ARG A 261 57.43 84.86 -57.89
N ARG A 262 57.96 85.04 -56.68
CA ARG A 262 58.64 86.28 -56.24
C ARG A 262 60.11 86.29 -56.68
N GLU A 263 60.79 85.15 -56.57
CA GLU A 263 62.17 84.97 -57.05
C GLU A 263 62.28 85.04 -58.57
N LEU A 264 61.38 84.36 -59.31
CA LEU A 264 61.29 84.47 -60.76
C LEU A 264 61.08 85.92 -61.22
N ARG A 265 60.36 86.74 -60.43
CA ARG A 265 60.20 88.18 -60.71
C ARG A 265 61.47 88.97 -60.40
N LYS A 266 62.19 88.70 -59.31
CA LYS A 266 63.52 89.28 -59.07
C LYS A 266 64.49 88.96 -60.22
N LEU A 267 64.60 87.69 -60.59
CA LEU A 267 65.50 87.21 -61.65
C LEU A 267 65.16 87.81 -63.02
N ARG A 268 63.87 88.03 -63.32
CA ARG A 268 63.44 88.76 -64.52
C ARG A 268 63.81 90.25 -64.48
N MET A 269 63.70 90.93 -63.33
CA MET A 269 64.15 92.32 -63.20
C MET A 269 65.67 92.43 -63.44
N THR A 270 66.47 91.59 -62.77
CA THR A 270 67.94 91.60 -62.96
C THR A 270 68.36 91.20 -64.39
N ALA A 271 67.59 90.33 -65.05
CA ALA A 271 67.83 89.99 -66.46
C ALA A 271 67.47 91.16 -67.41
N ASN A 272 66.39 91.90 -67.14
CA ASN A 272 66.02 93.09 -67.89
C ASN A 272 67.03 94.23 -67.68
N GLU A 273 67.51 94.43 -66.45
CA GLU A 273 68.57 95.40 -66.10
C GLU A 273 69.88 95.05 -66.82
N ALA A 274 70.29 93.77 -66.81
CA ALA A 274 71.43 93.29 -67.59
C ALA A 274 71.23 93.46 -69.11
N GLY A 275 70.00 93.31 -69.61
CA GLY A 275 69.62 93.61 -71.00
C GLY A 275 69.81 95.09 -71.34
N ALA A 276 69.28 95.99 -70.51
CA ALA A 276 69.41 97.44 -70.67
C ALA A 276 70.88 97.90 -70.62
N LEU A 277 71.70 97.33 -69.73
CA LEU A 277 73.14 97.56 -69.70
C LEU A 277 73.85 97.09 -70.99
N ARG A 278 73.41 95.97 -71.56
CA ARG A 278 73.94 95.45 -72.83
C ARG A 278 73.55 96.34 -74.02
N GLU A 279 72.32 96.86 -74.05
CA GLU A 279 71.93 97.87 -75.04
C GLU A 279 72.70 99.19 -74.90
N ALA A 280 72.95 99.63 -73.66
CA ALA A 280 73.76 100.82 -73.40
C ALA A 280 75.21 100.65 -73.89
N LYS A 281 75.82 99.47 -73.66
CA LYS A 281 77.12 99.10 -74.22
C LYS A 281 77.12 99.15 -75.74
N ASN A 282 76.16 98.49 -76.41
CA ASN A 282 76.07 98.48 -77.86
C ASN A 282 75.86 99.90 -78.47
N LYS A 283 75.19 100.80 -77.73
CA LYS A 283 75.03 102.23 -78.11
C LYS A 283 76.32 103.05 -77.93
N LEU A 284 77.21 102.66 -77.03
CA LEU A 284 78.55 103.27 -76.88
C LEU A 284 79.52 102.78 -77.97
N GLU A 285 79.49 101.48 -78.29
CA GLU A 285 80.33 100.90 -79.36
C GLU A 285 80.05 101.58 -80.71
N LYS A 286 78.77 101.73 -81.11
CA LYS A 286 78.42 102.48 -82.33
C LYS A 286 78.86 103.94 -82.36
N LYS A 287 79.06 104.60 -81.21
CA LYS A 287 79.60 105.96 -81.13
C LYS A 287 81.12 105.98 -81.31
N LEU A 288 81.81 104.95 -80.85
CA LEU A 288 83.25 104.78 -81.05
C LEU A 288 83.58 104.57 -82.53
N ASP A 289 82.76 103.78 -83.23
CA ASP A 289 82.92 103.52 -84.67
C ASP A 289 82.76 104.81 -85.51
N ASP A 290 81.71 105.61 -85.28
CA ASP A 290 81.47 106.88 -86.00
C ASP A 290 82.59 107.91 -85.77
N LEU A 291 83.10 108.02 -84.54
CA LEU A 291 84.24 108.87 -84.21
C LEU A 291 85.52 108.39 -84.91
N THR A 292 85.74 107.07 -84.97
CA THR A 292 86.90 106.47 -85.64
C THR A 292 86.84 106.74 -87.15
N LEU A 293 85.66 106.64 -87.77
CA LEU A 293 85.48 106.92 -89.20
C LEU A 293 85.88 108.36 -89.55
N ARG A 294 85.41 109.35 -88.77
CA ARG A 294 85.75 110.78 -88.98
C ARG A 294 87.25 111.03 -88.95
N LEU A 295 87.97 110.43 -88.01
CA LEU A 295 89.43 110.56 -87.88
C LEU A 295 90.19 110.08 -89.13
N THR A 296 89.68 109.06 -89.84
CA THR A 296 90.33 108.54 -91.06
C THR A 296 90.18 109.44 -92.28
N LEU A 297 89.06 110.17 -92.38
CA LEU A 297 88.81 111.12 -93.48
C LEU A 297 89.72 112.35 -93.35
N GLU A 298 89.86 112.90 -92.14
CA GLU A 298 90.72 114.07 -91.88
C GLU A 298 92.19 113.80 -92.21
N ARG A 299 92.67 112.57 -91.98
CA ARG A 299 94.05 112.17 -92.33
C ARG A 299 94.31 112.16 -93.85
N ARG A 300 93.34 111.73 -94.66
CA ARG A 300 93.48 111.73 -96.13
C ARG A 300 93.57 113.14 -96.73
N MET A 301 92.90 114.11 -96.11
CA MET A 301 92.91 115.51 -96.57
C MET A 301 94.26 116.21 -96.39
N ARG A 302 95.08 115.81 -95.40
CA ARG A 302 96.41 116.41 -95.19
C ARG A 302 97.45 115.95 -96.22
N ALA A 303 97.50 114.65 -96.53
CA ALA A 303 98.51 114.08 -97.43
C ALA A 303 98.55 114.73 -98.83
N ALA A 304 97.38 114.98 -99.43
CA ALA A 304 97.29 115.65 -100.73
C ALA A 304 97.76 117.12 -100.73
N GLY A 305 97.92 117.74 -99.54
CA GLY A 305 98.41 119.10 -99.36
C GLY A 305 99.90 119.21 -99.06
N GLU A 306 100.64 118.10 -99.05
CA GLU A 306 102.09 118.03 -98.81
C GLU A 306 102.86 117.77 -100.11
N GLU A 307 102.32 116.89 -100.96
CA GLU A 307 102.90 116.49 -102.26
C GLU A 307 103.08 117.68 -103.24
N THR A 308 102.13 118.63 -103.25
CA THR A 308 102.20 119.85 -104.08
C THR A 308 103.29 120.84 -103.66
N LYS A 309 103.75 120.80 -102.41
CA LYS A 309 104.75 121.75 -101.87
C LYS A 309 106.19 121.31 -102.19
N LEU A 310 106.42 120.01 -102.35
CA LEU A 310 107.76 119.46 -102.63
C LEU A 310 108.32 119.92 -103.99
N VAL A 311 107.46 120.18 -104.98
CA VAL A 311 107.86 120.61 -106.32
C VAL A 311 108.39 122.06 -106.36
N GLU A 312 107.89 122.95 -105.49
CA GLU A 312 108.37 124.35 -105.44
C GLU A 312 109.71 124.50 -104.71
N ILE A 313 110.03 123.60 -103.77
CA ILE A 313 111.27 123.65 -102.99
C ILE A 313 112.48 123.39 -103.90
N SER A 314 112.41 122.38 -104.77
CA SER A 314 113.50 122.02 -105.71
C SER A 314 113.93 123.17 -106.65
N LYS A 315 113.06 124.16 -106.91
CA LYS A 315 113.41 125.37 -107.68
C LYS A 315 114.11 126.45 -106.87
N ARG A 316 113.99 126.45 -105.54
CA ARG A 316 114.68 127.40 -104.65
C ARG A 316 116.12 127.01 -104.40
N ASP A 317 116.39 125.71 -104.22
CA ASP A 317 117.72 125.22 -103.80
C ASP A 317 118.84 125.57 -104.80
N LYS A 318 118.57 125.48 -106.12
CA LYS A 318 119.55 125.83 -107.16
C LYS A 318 119.89 127.32 -107.26
N ILE A 319 119.08 128.21 -106.68
CA ILE A 319 119.36 129.66 -106.63
C ILE A 319 120.24 130.02 -105.42
N ILE A 320 120.24 129.18 -104.39
CA ILE A 320 121.08 129.34 -103.19
C ILE A 320 122.51 128.86 -103.46
N GLU A 321 122.67 127.83 -104.30
CA GLU A 321 123.99 127.31 -104.68
C GLU A 321 124.85 128.39 -105.38
N THR A 322 124.29 129.18 -106.30
CA THR A 322 125.02 130.29 -106.94
C THR A 322 125.41 131.44 -105.99
N LEU A 323 124.58 131.74 -104.98
CA LEU A 323 124.86 132.82 -104.02
C LEU A 323 125.80 132.39 -102.87
N SER A 324 126.03 131.08 -102.73
CA SER A 324 127.06 130.54 -101.82
C SER A 324 128.49 130.93 -102.23
N ALA A 325 128.72 131.20 -103.51
CA ALA A 325 130.02 131.58 -104.05
C ALA A 325 130.46 133.02 -103.69
N GLU A 326 129.52 133.98 -103.62
CA GLU A 326 129.87 135.41 -103.50
C GLU A 326 130.14 135.83 -102.04
N CYS A 327 129.39 135.31 -101.07
CA CYS A 327 129.58 135.65 -99.64
C CYS A 327 130.80 134.97 -98.98
N ALA A 328 131.54 134.11 -99.69
CA ALA A 328 132.80 133.55 -99.23
C ALA A 328 134.04 134.41 -99.59
N ALA A 329 133.93 135.34 -100.54
CA ALA A 329 135.01 136.28 -100.86
C ALA A 329 135.32 137.24 -99.70
N ALA A 330 134.37 137.43 -98.78
CA ALA A 330 134.38 138.51 -97.78
C ALA A 330 134.65 138.06 -96.31
N LYS A 331 134.88 136.77 -96.02
CA LYS A 331 135.25 136.29 -94.66
C LYS A 331 136.73 136.60 -94.32
N LEU A 332 137.16 137.83 -94.64
CA LEU A 332 138.36 138.12 -95.42
C LEU A 332 139.73 137.72 -94.84
N SER A 333 139.83 137.43 -93.54
CA SER A 333 140.96 136.67 -92.99
C SER A 333 140.67 135.84 -91.73
N ALA A 334 139.50 135.21 -91.67
CA ALA A 334 139.48 133.79 -91.31
C ALA A 334 139.70 133.00 -92.61
N ARG A 335 140.91 133.09 -93.17
CA ARG A 335 141.37 132.36 -94.37
C ARG A 335 141.64 130.88 -93.98
N SER A 336 140.67 130.27 -93.30
CA SER A 336 140.82 129.38 -92.12
C SER A 336 141.28 130.09 -90.83
N GLU A 337 140.86 129.71 -89.62
CA GLU A 337 139.57 129.07 -89.24
C GLU A 337 139.18 129.31 -87.75
N HIS A 338 137.89 129.10 -87.42
CA HIS A 338 137.28 129.07 -86.08
C HIS A 338 135.80 128.66 -86.25
N ASP A 339 135.26 127.50 -85.84
CA ASP A 339 135.67 126.35 -84.99
C ASP A 339 135.27 126.39 -83.47
N LYS A 340 134.38 125.44 -83.12
CA LYS A 340 133.98 124.88 -81.80
C LYS A 340 133.28 125.71 -80.71
N ASN A 341 132.24 125.03 -80.16
CA ASN A 341 131.67 125.11 -78.81
C ASN A 341 130.81 126.33 -78.41
N LEU A 342 129.75 126.21 -77.57
CA LEU A 342 129.21 125.02 -76.88
C LEU A 342 127.67 125.02 -76.80
N ILE A 343 127.07 123.82 -76.85
CA ILE A 343 125.67 123.53 -76.52
C ILE A 343 125.67 122.61 -75.28
N LEU A 344 124.85 122.88 -74.25
CA LEU A 344 124.30 121.84 -73.34
C LEU A 344 123.32 122.41 -72.28
N GLN A 345 122.02 122.18 -72.48
CA GLN A 345 120.91 122.13 -71.49
C GLN A 345 119.64 121.72 -72.30
N ARG A 346 118.72 120.83 -71.93
CA ARG A 346 118.47 119.97 -70.74
C ARG A 346 117.95 120.68 -69.49
N GLN A 347 116.75 120.38 -68.96
CA GLN A 347 116.06 119.11 -68.58
C GLN A 347 116.50 118.57 -67.21
N LEU A 348 115.58 118.54 -66.22
CA LEU A 348 115.69 117.66 -65.04
C LEU A 348 114.34 117.31 -64.38
N ASP A 349 113.63 118.27 -63.78
CA ASP A 349 112.73 117.97 -62.65
C ASP A 349 111.28 117.56 -63.00
N ASP A 350 111.13 116.26 -63.27
CA ASP A 350 109.89 115.47 -63.16
C ASP A 350 109.63 115.01 -61.71
N SER A 351 108.40 114.52 -61.43
CA SER A 351 108.01 113.61 -60.30
C SER A 351 107.25 114.17 -59.07
N LEU A 352 106.63 113.24 -58.32
CA LEU A 352 105.84 113.39 -57.07
C LEU A 352 104.53 114.21 -57.22
N ARG A 353 103.35 113.65 -57.52
CA ARG A 353 102.79 112.28 -57.42
C ARG A 353 102.54 111.74 -56.00
N GLU A 354 101.42 111.02 -55.85
CA GLU A 354 101.14 109.84 -55.01
C GLU A 354 100.18 110.02 -53.79
N ILE A 355 99.66 108.88 -53.28
CA ILE A 355 98.83 108.69 -52.05
C ILE A 355 97.38 109.23 -52.15
N SER A 356 96.30 108.44 -52.34
CA SER A 356 96.08 106.97 -52.26
C SER A 356 96.25 106.38 -50.84
N MET A 357 95.36 105.57 -50.24
CA MET A 357 94.27 104.74 -50.80
C MET A 357 93.52 103.94 -49.68
N LEU A 358 92.40 103.26 -50.02
CA LEU A 358 91.95 101.92 -49.51
C LEU A 358 91.12 101.64 -48.21
N ARG A 359 90.13 100.73 -48.41
CA ARG A 359 89.72 99.51 -47.62
C ARG A 359 88.95 99.63 -46.28
N SER A 360 88.14 98.63 -45.84
CA SER A 360 87.33 97.57 -46.55
C SER A 360 86.57 96.64 -45.55
N ASN A 361 85.54 95.91 -46.05
CA ASN A 361 85.03 94.60 -45.56
C ASN A 361 84.33 94.56 -44.16
N LYS A 362 83.55 93.55 -43.73
CA LYS A 362 82.70 92.45 -44.31
C LYS A 362 81.77 91.99 -43.15
N ILE A 363 80.49 91.63 -43.31
CA ILE A 363 79.89 90.34 -43.77
C ILE A 363 80.48 89.07 -43.07
N LEU A 364 79.60 88.11 -42.70
CA LEU A 364 79.83 86.75 -42.13
C LEU A 364 79.81 86.61 -40.58
N LYS A 365 78.66 86.73 -39.89
CA LYS A 365 78.55 86.23 -38.48
C LYS A 365 77.18 86.02 -37.78
N ALA A 366 76.01 86.02 -38.46
CA ALA A 366 74.72 86.07 -37.73
C ALA A 366 73.56 85.21 -38.30
N GLU A 367 73.84 84.16 -39.07
CA GLU A 367 72.80 83.20 -39.53
C GLU A 367 72.80 81.89 -38.72
N GLU A 368 73.79 81.66 -37.84
CA GLU A 368 73.92 80.45 -37.01
C GLU A 368 72.95 80.41 -35.80
N GLU A 369 72.40 81.55 -35.36
CA GLU A 369 71.66 81.63 -34.09
C GLU A 369 70.20 81.12 -34.18
N ASN A 370 69.59 81.08 -35.37
CA ASN A 370 68.13 80.93 -35.49
C ASN A 370 67.62 79.48 -35.69
N GLU A 371 68.44 78.55 -36.19
CA GLU A 371 68.04 77.13 -36.32
C GLU A 371 68.19 76.34 -35.01
N ASN A 372 69.08 76.78 -34.11
CA ASN A 372 69.47 76.02 -32.92
C ASN A 372 68.41 76.04 -31.78
N SER A 373 67.38 76.88 -31.90
CA SER A 373 66.28 77.00 -30.92
C SER A 373 65.13 76.03 -31.17
N ASN A 374 64.69 75.89 -32.43
CA ASN A 374 63.48 75.13 -32.79
C ASN A 374 63.61 73.61 -32.63
N LEU A 375 64.83 73.06 -32.73
CA LEU A 375 65.05 71.62 -32.52
C LEU A 375 64.95 71.21 -31.04
N LYS A 376 65.12 72.14 -30.10
CA LYS A 376 65.15 71.85 -28.66
C LYS A 376 63.76 71.53 -28.09
N ASN A 377 62.77 72.36 -28.43
CA ASN A 377 61.39 72.27 -27.94
C ASN A 377 60.65 70.98 -28.35
N ILE A 378 61.10 70.29 -29.40
CA ILE A 378 60.44 69.09 -29.94
C ILE A 378 60.85 67.82 -29.19
N VAL A 379 62.08 67.76 -28.67
CA VAL A 379 62.61 66.59 -27.93
C VAL A 379 61.97 66.50 -26.54
N GLU A 380 61.81 67.63 -25.86
CA GLU A 380 61.29 67.72 -24.50
C GLU A 380 59.82 67.24 -24.41
N SER A 381 58.96 67.66 -25.34
CA SER A 381 57.53 67.30 -25.41
C SER A 381 57.24 65.81 -25.68
N LEU A 382 58.25 65.06 -26.14
CA LEU A 382 58.16 63.61 -26.37
C LEU A 382 58.72 62.79 -25.19
N SER A 383 59.51 63.39 -24.31
CA SER A 383 60.03 62.75 -23.09
C SER A 383 58.91 62.53 -22.07
N GLU A 384 58.17 63.58 -21.72
CA GLU A 384 57.11 63.55 -20.68
C GLU A 384 55.99 62.54 -20.96
N LYS A 385 55.69 62.27 -22.23
CA LYS A 385 54.60 61.36 -22.61
C LYS A 385 54.93 59.88 -22.39
N ASN A 386 56.21 59.52 -22.42
CA ASN A 386 56.63 58.14 -22.16
C ASN A 386 56.65 57.84 -20.65
N SER A 387 57.12 58.79 -19.82
CA SER A 387 57.16 58.58 -18.36
C SER A 387 55.77 58.46 -17.72
N LEU A 388 54.73 59.09 -18.30
CA LEU A 388 53.35 58.89 -17.85
C LEU A 388 52.84 57.46 -18.12
N LEU A 389 53.11 56.90 -19.30
CA LEU A 389 52.63 55.56 -19.68
C LEU A 389 53.31 54.42 -18.90
N GLU A 390 54.58 54.57 -18.53
CA GLU A 390 55.28 53.60 -17.67
C GLU A 390 54.73 53.62 -16.23
N ASN A 391 54.35 54.79 -15.72
CA ASN A 391 53.70 54.91 -14.41
C ASN A 391 52.31 54.25 -14.37
N GLU A 392 51.48 54.41 -15.41
CA GLU A 392 50.17 53.73 -15.51
C GLU A 392 50.29 52.20 -15.56
N LEU A 393 51.33 51.66 -16.22
CA LEU A 393 51.60 50.22 -16.21
C LEU A 393 52.08 49.71 -14.84
N SER A 394 52.72 50.54 -14.02
CA SER A 394 53.16 50.16 -12.67
C SER A 394 51.98 50.04 -11.68
N THR A 395 51.00 50.95 -11.76
CA THR A 395 49.82 50.95 -10.88
C THR A 395 48.84 49.84 -11.25
N ALA A 396 48.68 49.57 -12.54
CA ALA A 396 47.89 48.43 -13.03
C ALA A 396 48.41 47.08 -12.51
N ARG A 397 49.74 46.91 -12.37
CA ARG A 397 50.34 45.69 -11.81
C ARG A 397 50.07 45.53 -10.32
N LYS A 398 50.31 46.58 -9.50
CA LYS A 398 50.03 46.52 -8.05
C LYS A 398 48.58 46.12 -7.76
N ASN A 399 47.60 46.67 -8.48
CA ASN A 399 46.19 46.33 -8.31
C ASN A 399 45.86 44.86 -8.65
N SER A 400 46.68 44.19 -9.48
CA SER A 400 46.56 42.77 -9.79
C SER A 400 47.12 41.87 -8.68
N ASP A 401 48.21 42.29 -8.03
CA ASP A 401 48.80 41.54 -6.91
C ASP A 401 47.90 41.65 -5.65
N ASP A 402 47.39 42.86 -5.39
CA ASP A 402 46.42 43.19 -4.34
C ASP A 402 45.11 42.37 -4.41
N THR A 403 44.76 41.84 -5.58
CA THR A 403 43.56 41.00 -5.78
C THR A 403 43.88 39.51 -5.73
N MET A 404 45.10 39.11 -6.10
CA MET A 404 45.61 37.74 -5.89
C MET A 404 45.81 37.40 -4.41
N GLU A 405 46.27 38.35 -3.59
CA GLU A 405 46.47 38.11 -2.15
C GLU A 405 45.13 37.94 -1.42
N LYS A 406 44.11 38.73 -1.80
CA LYS A 406 42.74 38.61 -1.27
C LYS A 406 42.06 37.28 -1.66
N LEU A 407 42.45 36.66 -2.78
CA LEU A 407 41.99 35.31 -3.15
C LEU A 407 42.59 34.22 -2.22
N LYS A 408 43.89 34.28 -1.91
CA LYS A 408 44.53 33.35 -0.96
C LYS A 408 43.89 33.39 0.43
N ASP A 409 43.53 34.57 0.91
CA ASP A 409 42.83 34.73 2.21
C ASP A 409 41.35 34.28 2.18
N VAL A 410 40.79 33.97 1.01
CA VAL A 410 39.50 33.28 0.88
C VAL A 410 39.69 31.76 0.80
N GLU A 411 40.69 31.27 0.06
CA GLU A 411 41.07 29.85 0.03
C GLU A 411 41.48 29.33 1.42
N GLY A 412 42.19 30.15 2.21
CA GLY A 412 42.51 29.89 3.61
C GLY A 412 41.29 29.79 4.54
N LYS A 413 40.13 30.33 4.14
CA LYS A 413 38.86 30.23 4.89
C LYS A 413 38.04 29.01 4.44
N CYS A 414 38.03 28.69 3.14
CA CYS A 414 37.45 27.44 2.64
C CYS A 414 38.13 26.21 3.22
N THR A 415 39.47 26.15 3.20
CA THR A 415 40.24 25.02 3.78
C THR A 415 40.00 24.86 5.28
N ARG A 416 39.85 25.95 6.02
CA ARG A 416 39.55 25.95 7.46
C ARG A 416 38.12 25.53 7.79
N LEU A 417 37.16 25.75 6.87
CA LEU A 417 35.81 25.19 6.95
C LEU A 417 35.79 23.70 6.61
N GLN A 418 36.55 23.27 5.60
CA GLN A 418 36.69 21.86 5.23
C GLN A 418 37.21 21.03 6.42
N GLN A 419 38.31 21.47 7.06
CA GLN A 419 38.87 20.82 8.24
C GLN A 419 37.93 20.78 9.46
N ASN A 420 36.93 21.68 9.54
CA ASN A 420 35.90 21.64 10.57
C ASN A 420 34.77 20.66 10.23
N LEU A 421 34.48 20.44 8.93
CA LEU A 421 33.57 19.41 8.46
C LEU A 421 34.16 18.01 8.69
N ASP A 422 35.44 17.82 8.34
CA ASP A 422 36.16 16.56 8.53
C ASP A 422 36.20 16.17 10.03
N LYS A 423 36.47 17.13 10.93
CA LYS A 423 36.42 16.95 12.40
C LYS A 423 35.02 16.73 12.98
N LEU A 424 33.95 17.01 12.23
CA LEU A 424 32.59 16.65 12.60
C LEU A 424 32.21 15.26 12.08
N GLN A 425 32.68 14.88 10.89
CA GLN A 425 32.55 13.51 10.37
C GLN A 425 33.34 12.51 11.23
N GLU A 426 34.56 12.84 11.64
CA GLU A 426 35.39 12.04 12.55
C GLU A 426 34.75 11.88 13.95
N LYS A 427 34.00 12.87 14.43
CA LYS A 427 33.22 12.75 15.68
C LYS A 427 31.97 11.88 15.51
N LEU A 428 31.32 11.93 14.35
CA LEU A 428 30.18 11.06 14.03
C LEU A 428 30.61 9.59 13.91
N THR A 429 31.66 9.29 13.14
CA THR A 429 32.14 7.90 12.99
C THR A 429 32.65 7.32 14.30
N ASN A 430 33.31 8.10 15.16
CA ASN A 430 33.72 7.63 16.48
C ASN A 430 32.52 7.32 17.40
N LEU A 431 31.46 8.14 17.41
CA LEU A 431 30.24 7.87 18.20
C LEU A 431 29.43 6.67 17.67
N GLU A 432 29.43 6.42 16.36
CA GLU A 432 28.84 5.22 15.75
C GLU A 432 29.66 3.96 16.07
N ASN A 433 31.00 4.05 16.07
CA ASN A 433 31.90 2.96 16.45
C ASN A 433 31.80 2.62 17.94
N GLU A 434 31.69 3.59 18.85
CA GLU A 434 31.48 3.34 20.29
C GLU A 434 30.18 2.56 20.56
N ASN A 435 29.09 2.90 19.87
CA ASN A 435 27.82 2.17 19.98
C ASN A 435 27.93 0.70 19.51
N HIS A 436 28.81 0.43 18.54
CA HIS A 436 28.97 -0.91 17.98
C HIS A 436 29.90 -1.83 18.81
N VAL A 437 30.83 -1.26 19.58
CA VAL A 437 31.77 -2.00 20.45
C VAL A 437 31.18 -2.29 21.84
N LEU A 438 30.38 -1.38 22.40
CA LEU A 438 29.78 -1.51 23.74
C LEU A 438 28.73 -2.63 23.87
N ARG A 439 28.43 -3.38 22.80
CA ARG A 439 27.58 -4.59 22.83
C ARG A 439 28.34 -5.94 22.90
N GLN A 440 29.67 -5.95 22.93
CA GLN A 440 30.45 -7.20 22.99
C GLN A 440 31.30 -7.43 24.26
N LYS A 441 31.41 -6.46 25.18
CA LYS A 441 32.21 -6.63 26.41
C LYS A 441 31.46 -6.26 27.70
N ALA A 442 30.39 -6.99 27.98
CA ALA A 442 29.80 -7.05 29.32
C ALA A 442 30.56 -8.08 30.20
N PHE A 443 31.82 -7.80 30.52
CA PHE A 443 32.61 -8.60 31.47
C PHE A 443 33.58 -7.71 32.28
N SER A 444 33.47 -7.83 33.60
CA SER A 444 34.50 -7.51 34.62
C SER A 444 34.89 -6.04 34.91
N ILE A 445 34.41 -5.59 36.09
CA ILE A 445 35.18 -4.84 37.13
C ILE A 445 35.34 -3.30 36.98
N THR A 446 35.32 -2.63 38.14
CA THR A 446 35.37 -1.18 38.44
C THR A 446 36.76 -0.82 39.09
N PRO A 447 37.05 0.36 39.71
CA PRO A 447 36.40 1.69 39.77
C PRO A 447 37.36 2.93 39.62
N LYS A 448 36.80 4.16 39.44
CA LYS A 448 37.22 5.49 40.01
C LYS A 448 38.70 6.02 39.88
N PRO A 449 39.07 7.26 40.31
CA PRO A 449 38.30 8.44 40.79
C PRO A 449 38.62 9.80 40.09
N LEU A 450 37.91 10.86 40.54
CA LEU A 450 38.23 12.31 40.49
C LEU A 450 39.38 12.68 41.48
N PRO A 451 40.11 13.82 41.39
CA PRO A 451 39.65 15.18 41.83
C PRO A 451 40.18 16.39 40.98
N GLU A 452 39.45 17.49 40.73
CA GLU A 452 39.03 18.67 41.53
C GLU A 452 39.93 19.96 41.48
N LYS A 453 39.33 21.02 40.90
CA LYS A 453 39.21 22.42 41.40
C LYS A 453 40.36 23.47 41.34
N PHE A 454 39.86 24.71 41.38
CA PHE A 454 40.45 26.03 41.69
C PHE A 454 41.28 26.77 40.61
N ALA A 455 41.21 28.10 40.47
CA ALA A 455 40.10 29.07 40.63
C ALA A 455 40.54 30.50 40.23
N ASN A 456 39.64 31.28 39.60
CA ASN A 456 39.61 32.76 39.56
C ASN A 456 40.83 33.48 38.91
N SER A 457 40.84 34.77 38.54
CA SER A 457 39.84 35.77 38.08
C SER A 457 40.66 36.86 37.28
N THR A 458 40.18 37.94 36.65
CA THR A 458 39.11 38.91 36.99
C THR A 458 38.79 39.86 35.82
N GLY A 459 37.50 40.03 35.48
CA GLY A 459 36.88 41.30 35.02
C GLY A 459 37.32 42.02 33.71
N LEU A 460 36.73 43.16 33.32
CA LEU A 460 35.33 43.65 33.48
C LEU A 460 35.11 44.96 32.64
N THR A 461 33.85 45.42 32.54
CA THR A 461 33.36 46.66 31.84
C THR A 461 33.45 46.60 30.30
N ASN A 462 32.60 47.29 29.50
CA ASN A 462 31.45 48.18 29.76
C ASN A 462 30.47 48.09 28.53
N SER A 463 29.25 48.64 28.45
CA SER A 463 28.43 49.53 29.29
C SER A 463 26.93 49.31 28.97
N GLU A 464 26.00 50.15 29.48
CA GLU A 464 24.55 50.08 29.20
C GLU A 464 23.92 51.43 28.74
N GLN A 465 22.63 51.36 28.33
CA GLN A 465 21.45 52.07 28.91
C GLN A 465 20.58 53.02 28.03
N LYS A 466 19.24 52.88 28.22
CA LYS A 466 18.14 53.88 28.03
C LYS A 466 17.76 54.27 26.57
N ARG A 467 16.53 54.70 26.22
CA ARG A 467 15.24 54.86 26.97
C ARG A 467 14.01 54.88 26.00
N THR A 468 12.83 54.35 26.42
CA THR A 468 11.43 54.70 25.96
C THR A 468 11.09 54.54 24.45
N PHE A 469 9.86 54.55 23.92
CA PHE A 469 8.42 54.45 24.35
C PHE A 469 7.71 53.49 23.31
N GLU A 470 6.41 53.38 22.97
CA GLU A 470 5.11 54.04 23.27
C GLU A 470 3.90 53.07 23.02
N THR A 471 2.65 53.58 23.06
CA THR A 471 1.33 52.88 23.09
C THR A 471 0.22 53.73 22.41
N PRO A 472 -1.11 53.39 22.37
CA PRO A 472 -1.89 52.13 22.45
C PRO A 472 -2.90 52.08 21.25
N PRO A 473 -4.24 51.78 21.34
CA PRO A 473 -5.10 50.86 22.14
C PRO A 473 -6.01 49.96 21.24
N PRO A 474 -7.12 49.35 21.73
CA PRO A 474 -7.33 48.40 22.84
C PRO A 474 -7.81 47.02 22.30
N THR A 475 -8.21 45.95 23.00
CA THR A 475 -8.67 45.61 24.39
C THR A 475 -8.41 44.07 24.56
N LYS A 476 -8.70 43.28 25.61
CA LYS A 476 -9.46 43.33 26.89
C LYS A 476 -8.70 42.52 27.98
N TYR A 477 -9.33 42.29 29.13
CA TYR A 477 -8.82 41.61 30.34
C TYR A 477 -9.87 40.54 30.81
N PRO A 478 -9.79 39.86 32.01
CA PRO A 478 -8.79 38.85 32.39
C PRO A 478 -9.39 37.69 33.27
N SER A 479 -8.54 36.93 33.98
CA SER A 479 -8.81 36.25 35.27
C SER A 479 -8.29 37.14 36.44
N PRO A 480 -8.51 36.92 37.78
CA PRO A 480 -8.25 35.68 38.54
C PRO A 480 -9.10 35.47 39.86
N ILE A 481 -8.58 34.65 40.81
CA ILE A 481 -8.75 34.65 42.31
C ILE A 481 -9.61 33.54 43.00
N GLN A 482 -8.88 32.55 43.55
CA GLN A 482 -8.90 31.91 44.90
C GLN A 482 -10.13 31.19 45.55
N HIS A 483 -9.73 30.20 46.37
CA HIS A 483 -10.24 29.78 47.70
C HIS A 483 -11.18 28.57 47.90
N SER A 484 -10.67 27.68 48.76
CA SER A 484 -11.35 26.96 49.86
C SER A 484 -11.80 25.49 49.68
N THR A 485 -11.86 24.85 50.85
CA THR A 485 -12.04 23.42 51.14
C THR A 485 -13.50 22.97 51.11
N GLY A 486 -13.74 21.67 50.92
CA GLY A 486 -14.78 20.98 51.70
C GLY A 486 -15.72 20.05 50.93
N SER A 487 -15.81 18.81 51.42
CA SER A 487 -16.76 17.78 50.98
C SER A 487 -18.22 18.24 50.98
N ARG A 488 -18.96 17.91 49.90
CA ARG A 488 -20.38 17.51 49.98
C ARG A 488 -20.79 16.61 48.80
N ARG A 489 -21.60 15.59 49.08
CA ARG A 489 -22.23 14.71 48.08
C ARG A 489 -23.49 15.39 47.50
N ALA A 490 -23.61 15.36 46.18
CA ALA A 490 -24.87 15.28 45.44
C ALA A 490 -24.63 14.26 44.31
N ARG A 491 -25.35 13.13 44.17
CA ARG A 491 -26.80 12.96 43.93
C ARG A 491 -27.31 13.87 42.81
N LEU A 492 -27.19 13.41 41.55
CA LEU A 492 -28.26 13.35 40.52
C LEU A 492 -27.66 12.99 39.14
N PRO A 493 -27.87 11.75 38.64
CA PRO A 493 -27.55 11.36 37.27
C PRO A 493 -28.77 10.86 36.48
N VAL A 494 -29.99 11.37 36.76
CA VAL A 494 -31.24 10.85 36.15
C VAL A 494 -31.81 11.80 35.10
N GLU A 495 -31.82 13.11 35.35
CA GLU A 495 -32.51 14.14 34.54
C GLU A 495 -31.83 14.49 33.21
N ARG A 496 -30.92 13.65 32.69
CA ARG A 496 -30.29 13.82 31.37
C ARG A 496 -30.64 12.72 30.36
N HIS A 497 -31.54 11.80 30.70
CA HIS A 497 -31.76 10.59 29.89
C HIS A 497 -32.84 10.72 28.80
N GLU A 498 -33.87 11.55 28.97
CA GLU A 498 -35.04 11.56 28.06
C GLU A 498 -34.67 11.98 26.62
N GLY A 499 -34.06 13.16 26.43
CA GLY A 499 -33.58 13.61 25.12
C GLY A 499 -32.45 12.75 24.51
N ASN A 500 -31.84 11.85 25.29
CA ASN A 500 -30.88 10.85 24.80
C ASN A 500 -31.60 9.57 24.31
N HIS A 501 -32.81 9.28 24.78
CA HIS A 501 -33.64 8.20 24.27
C HIS A 501 -34.34 8.59 22.96
N GLU A 502 -34.81 9.84 22.84
CA GLU A 502 -35.52 10.33 21.64
C GLU A 502 -34.69 10.23 20.37
N ILE A 503 -33.45 10.74 20.38
CA ILE A 503 -32.52 10.65 19.25
C ILE A 503 -32.25 9.19 18.84
N LEU A 504 -32.05 8.28 19.81
CA LEU A 504 -31.85 6.86 19.51
C LEU A 504 -33.11 6.23 18.91
N LEU A 505 -34.30 6.61 19.41
CA LEU A 505 -35.57 6.09 18.92
C LEU A 505 -35.89 6.59 17.50
N SER A 506 -35.56 7.84 17.18
CA SER A 506 -35.59 8.39 15.81
C SER A 506 -34.59 7.63 14.90
N CYS A 507 -33.33 7.46 15.34
CA CYS A 507 -32.32 6.67 14.61
C CYS A 507 -32.70 5.21 14.34
N ILE A 508 -33.64 4.64 15.10
CA ILE A 508 -34.13 3.27 14.95
C ILE A 508 -35.45 3.20 14.16
N LYS A 509 -36.26 4.26 14.18
CA LYS A 509 -37.51 4.34 13.39
C LYS A 509 -37.27 4.79 11.95
N GLU A 510 -36.29 5.66 11.71
CA GLU A 510 -35.91 6.17 10.39
C GLU A 510 -34.95 5.21 9.68
N ASN A 511 -35.10 5.05 8.36
CA ASN A 511 -34.08 4.41 7.54
C ASN A 511 -33.01 5.45 7.16
N LEU A 512 -31.95 5.54 7.96
CA LEU A 512 -30.83 6.47 7.75
C LEU A 512 -29.85 6.04 6.64
N GLY A 513 -30.11 4.91 5.96
CA GLY A 513 -29.28 4.44 4.85
C GLY A 513 -27.82 4.13 5.19
N PHE A 514 -26.94 4.37 4.21
CA PHE A 514 -25.53 3.99 4.22
C PHE A 514 -24.66 5.12 3.62
N LYS A 515 -23.46 5.34 4.18
CA LYS A 515 -22.44 6.24 3.61
C LYS A 515 -21.16 5.44 3.35
N ASP A 516 -20.66 5.44 2.12
CA ASP A 516 -19.51 4.62 1.68
C ASP A 516 -19.66 3.12 2.03
N GLY A 517 -20.89 2.60 1.97
CA GLY A 517 -21.25 1.24 2.40
C GLY A 517 -21.25 0.99 3.92
N LYS A 518 -20.97 2.01 4.74
CA LYS A 518 -21.07 1.94 6.20
C LYS A 518 -22.52 2.20 6.64
N PRO A 519 -23.14 1.35 7.48
CA PRO A 519 -24.49 1.58 8.01
C PRO A 519 -24.53 2.78 8.97
N VAL A 520 -25.33 3.79 8.63
CA VAL A 520 -25.32 5.10 9.31
C VAL A 520 -25.90 5.01 10.72
N ALA A 521 -27.08 4.39 10.89
CA ALA A 521 -27.73 4.26 12.21
C ALA A 521 -26.85 3.50 13.21
N ALA A 522 -26.23 2.39 12.81
CA ALA A 522 -25.28 1.64 13.64
C ALA A 522 -24.10 2.50 14.13
N CYS A 523 -23.54 3.34 13.26
CA CYS A 523 -22.42 4.22 13.62
C CYS A 523 -22.86 5.35 14.57
N ILE A 524 -24.03 5.95 14.35
CA ILE A 524 -24.59 6.99 15.23
C ILE A 524 -24.94 6.43 16.61
N ILE A 525 -25.66 5.31 16.66
CA ILE A 525 -26.00 4.61 17.92
C ILE A 525 -24.72 4.30 18.71
N TYR A 526 -23.67 3.79 18.05
CA TYR A 526 -22.39 3.54 18.69
C TYR A 526 -21.70 4.84 19.19
N ARG A 527 -21.65 5.92 18.38
CA ARG A 527 -21.08 7.22 18.80
C ARG A 527 -21.83 7.82 20.00
N CYS A 528 -23.15 7.72 20.04
CA CYS A 528 -23.99 8.16 21.17
C CYS A 528 -23.70 7.37 22.45
N LEU A 529 -23.73 6.04 22.40
CA LEU A 529 -23.44 5.18 23.54
C LEU A 529 -22.00 5.36 24.07
N LEU A 530 -21.05 5.64 23.18
CA LEU A 530 -19.65 5.97 23.53
C LEU A 530 -19.54 7.34 24.21
N HIS A 531 -20.12 8.39 23.63
CA HIS A 531 -20.07 9.75 24.16
C HIS A 531 -20.74 9.88 25.54
N TRP A 532 -21.90 9.24 25.73
CA TRP A 532 -22.57 9.19 27.02
C TRP A 532 -21.95 8.20 28.01
N ARG A 533 -20.82 7.56 27.68
CA ARG A 533 -20.10 6.56 28.48
C ARG A 533 -21.00 5.39 28.94
N ALA A 534 -22.02 5.03 28.16
CA ALA A 534 -22.97 3.99 28.53
C ALA A 534 -22.27 2.63 28.79
N PHE A 535 -21.17 2.36 28.07
CA PHE A 535 -20.36 1.14 28.23
C PHE A 535 -19.56 1.08 29.55
N GLU A 536 -19.23 2.24 30.13
CA GLU A 536 -18.51 2.35 31.41
C GLU A 536 -19.45 2.32 32.63
N SER A 537 -20.77 2.45 32.42
CA SER A 537 -21.75 2.56 33.51
C SER A 537 -22.05 1.23 34.18
N GLU A 538 -22.10 1.23 35.51
CA GLU A 538 -22.54 0.09 36.32
C GLU A 538 -24.08 -0.11 36.27
N ARG A 539 -24.84 0.91 35.86
CA ARG A 539 -26.30 0.86 35.67
C ARG A 539 -26.73 1.78 34.51
N THR A 540 -27.43 1.21 33.53
CA THR A 540 -28.04 1.97 32.43
C THR A 540 -29.18 1.13 31.85
N ALA A 541 -30.29 1.78 31.49
CA ALA A 541 -31.41 1.15 30.79
C ALA A 541 -31.37 1.40 29.27
N ILE A 542 -30.46 2.24 28.78
CA ILE A 542 -30.39 2.64 27.36
C ILE A 542 -30.21 1.43 26.45
N PHE A 543 -29.43 0.43 26.89
CA PHE A 543 -29.20 -0.80 26.13
C PHE A 543 -30.50 -1.59 25.89
N ASP A 544 -31.32 -1.77 26.92
CA ASP A 544 -32.59 -2.49 26.79
C ASP A 544 -33.57 -1.72 25.90
N HIS A 545 -33.63 -0.38 26.02
CA HIS A 545 -34.46 0.47 25.14
C HIS A 545 -34.03 0.37 23.67
N VAL A 546 -32.72 0.29 23.38
CA VAL A 546 -32.21 0.09 22.01
C VAL A 546 -32.60 -1.30 21.48
N ILE A 547 -32.47 -2.35 22.29
CA ILE A 547 -32.88 -3.71 21.91
C ILE A 547 -34.40 -3.77 21.67
N GLU A 548 -35.21 -3.15 22.53
CA GLU A 548 -36.67 -3.14 22.42
C GLU A 548 -37.13 -2.37 21.17
N ALA A 549 -36.62 -1.16 20.94
CA ALA A 549 -36.95 -0.38 19.75
C ALA A 549 -36.57 -1.09 18.44
N ILE A 550 -35.40 -1.75 18.38
CA ILE A 550 -35.01 -2.57 17.21
C ILE A 550 -35.98 -3.74 17.05
N ASN A 551 -36.35 -4.42 18.14
CA ASN A 551 -37.30 -5.53 18.10
C ASN A 551 -38.71 -5.09 17.66
N ASP A 552 -39.15 -3.88 17.98
CA ASP A 552 -40.47 -3.36 17.56
C ASP A 552 -40.52 -3.00 16.07
N VAL A 553 -39.47 -2.38 15.54
CA VAL A 553 -39.35 -2.11 14.09
C VAL A 553 -39.33 -3.43 13.29
N LEU A 554 -38.76 -4.50 13.85
CA LEU A 554 -38.77 -5.86 13.31
C LEU A 554 -40.11 -6.61 13.45
N LYS A 555 -41.03 -6.17 14.32
CA LYS A 555 -42.40 -6.74 14.45
C LYS A 555 -43.35 -6.22 13.37
N ALA A 556 -43.17 -4.99 12.91
CA ALA A 556 -44.07 -4.35 11.95
C ALA A 556 -43.90 -4.94 10.53
N LYS A 557 -45.02 -5.24 9.86
CA LYS A 557 -45.10 -6.18 8.73
C LYS A 557 -44.66 -5.65 7.35
N GLU A 558 -44.57 -4.34 7.17
CA GLU A 558 -44.73 -3.71 5.85
C GLU A 558 -43.51 -2.83 5.49
N ALA A 559 -42.42 -3.47 5.07
CA ALA A 559 -41.35 -2.85 4.27
C ALA A 559 -40.38 -3.91 3.73
N ASP A 560 -40.29 -4.01 2.40
CA ASP A 560 -39.22 -4.75 1.73
C ASP A 560 -37.85 -4.15 2.10
N GLY A 561 -36.80 -4.99 2.10
CA GLY A 561 -35.46 -4.59 2.51
C GLY A 561 -35.26 -4.33 4.02
N ARG A 562 -36.31 -4.21 4.86
CA ARG A 562 -36.17 -3.91 6.30
C ARG A 562 -35.33 -4.94 7.07
N LEU A 563 -35.50 -6.23 6.80
CA LEU A 563 -34.71 -7.30 7.44
C LEU A 563 -33.23 -7.22 7.01
N PRO A 564 -32.88 -7.13 5.70
CA PRO A 564 -31.53 -6.78 5.25
C PRO A 564 -30.94 -5.51 5.91
N TYR A 565 -31.67 -4.39 5.95
CA TYR A 565 -31.23 -3.14 6.58
C TYR A 565 -30.82 -3.34 8.04
N TRP A 566 -31.68 -4.00 8.82
CA TRP A 566 -31.41 -4.24 10.24
C TRP A 566 -30.38 -5.33 10.48
N LEU A 567 -30.20 -6.29 9.57
CA LEU A 567 -29.09 -7.26 9.62
C LEU A 567 -27.74 -6.54 9.47
N SER A 568 -27.63 -5.62 8.50
CA SER A 568 -26.43 -4.79 8.33
C SER A 568 -26.17 -3.89 9.53
N ASN A 569 -27.19 -3.20 10.05
CA ASN A 569 -27.02 -2.29 11.19
C ASN A 569 -26.70 -3.02 12.50
N THR A 570 -27.43 -4.09 12.85
CA THR A 570 -27.16 -4.85 14.10
C THR A 570 -25.81 -5.56 14.06
N SER A 571 -25.42 -6.17 12.93
CA SER A 571 -24.13 -6.85 12.80
C SER A 571 -22.96 -5.86 12.80
N ALA A 572 -23.11 -4.68 12.21
CA ALA A 572 -22.14 -3.59 12.31
C ALA A 572 -21.98 -3.07 13.75
N LEU A 573 -23.09 -2.82 14.45
CA LEU A 573 -23.06 -2.41 15.86
C LEU A 573 -22.39 -3.48 16.74
N LEU A 574 -22.73 -4.76 16.54
CA LEU A 574 -22.08 -5.89 17.22
C LEU A 574 -20.58 -5.96 16.92
N CYS A 575 -20.17 -5.73 15.66
CA CYS A 575 -18.77 -5.69 15.23
C CYS A 575 -17.99 -4.54 15.88
N LEU A 576 -18.59 -3.34 15.98
CA LEU A 576 -18.01 -2.19 16.69
C LEU A 576 -17.81 -2.49 18.18
N LEU A 577 -18.81 -3.09 18.84
CA LEU A 577 -18.70 -3.51 20.25
C LEU A 577 -17.65 -4.60 20.44
N GLN A 578 -17.58 -5.60 19.55
CA GLN A 578 -16.60 -6.68 19.59
C GLN A 578 -15.15 -6.17 19.49
N LYS A 579 -14.90 -5.14 18.68
CA LYS A 579 -13.53 -4.65 18.38
C LYS A 579 -13.04 -3.57 19.36
N ASN A 580 -13.94 -2.85 20.01
CA ASN A 580 -13.59 -1.71 20.89
C ASN A 580 -13.81 -1.95 22.40
N LEU A 581 -14.64 -2.92 22.81
CA LEU A 581 -14.88 -3.22 24.24
C LEU A 581 -13.89 -4.23 24.81
N ARG A 582 -13.31 -3.93 25.98
CA ARG A 582 -12.54 -4.87 26.80
C ARG A 582 -13.45 -5.59 27.80
N SER A 583 -13.50 -6.91 27.70
CA SER A 583 -14.12 -7.77 28.71
C SER A 583 -13.10 -8.18 29.78
N ASN A 584 -13.15 -7.55 30.95
CA ASN A 584 -12.44 -8.06 32.14
C ASN A 584 -13.10 -9.36 32.60
N GLY A 585 -12.53 -10.51 32.20
CA GLY A 585 -13.09 -11.84 32.42
C GLY A 585 -13.01 -12.30 33.87
N PHE A 586 -13.99 -11.94 34.70
CA PHE A 586 -14.06 -12.28 36.13
C PHE A 586 -14.27 -13.78 36.44
N PHE A 587 -14.34 -14.64 35.41
CA PHE A 587 -14.38 -16.11 35.52
C PHE A 587 -13.26 -16.81 34.71
N GLY A 588 -12.19 -16.09 34.35
CA GLY A 588 -10.98 -16.69 33.78
C GLY A 588 -10.04 -17.20 34.87
N THR A 589 -9.73 -18.50 34.89
CA THR A 589 -8.68 -19.03 35.78
C THR A 589 -7.31 -18.46 35.40
N PRO A 590 -6.40 -18.23 36.37
CA PRO A 590 -5.11 -17.57 36.11
C PRO A 590 -4.15 -18.50 35.36
N SER A 591 -4.26 -18.51 34.03
CA SER A 591 -3.32 -19.20 33.15
C SER A 591 -1.91 -18.66 33.36
N ARG A 592 -1.00 -19.52 33.82
CA ARG A 592 0.39 -19.15 34.14
C ARG A 592 1.05 -18.49 32.92
N ARG A 593 1.66 -17.31 33.13
CA ARG A 593 2.59 -16.71 32.19
C ARG A 593 3.77 -17.68 31.97
N SER A 594 3.80 -18.34 30.82
CA SER A 594 5.04 -18.93 30.31
C SER A 594 5.84 -17.82 29.62
N ALA A 595 7.11 -17.65 30.00
CA ALA A 595 7.98 -16.63 29.42
C ALA A 595 8.62 -17.14 28.12
N GLY A 596 8.72 -16.26 27.11
CA GLY A 596 9.39 -16.55 25.83
C GLY A 596 8.54 -16.17 24.62
N GLY A 597 8.77 -14.97 24.07
CA GLY A 597 7.98 -14.48 22.93
C GLY A 597 8.23 -13.01 22.57
N LEU A 598 9.44 -12.66 22.12
CA LEU A 598 9.76 -11.32 21.61
C LEU A 598 9.15 -11.07 20.21
N GLY A 599 7.82 -10.97 20.15
CA GLY A 599 7.07 -10.78 18.89
C GLY A 599 5.98 -9.70 18.90
N GLY A 600 5.61 -9.15 20.05
CA GLY A 600 4.44 -8.27 20.20
C GLY A 600 4.65 -6.78 19.89
N LYS A 601 5.84 -6.33 19.48
CA LYS A 601 6.22 -4.90 19.48
C LYS A 601 6.45 -4.27 18.09
N LEU A 602 5.90 -4.88 17.02
CA LEU A 602 6.08 -4.43 15.63
C LEU A 602 4.76 -4.31 14.86
N ALA A 603 3.68 -3.96 15.57
CA ALA A 603 2.37 -3.58 15.01
C ALA A 603 1.96 -2.14 15.37
N GLN A 604 2.90 -1.34 15.89
CA GLN A 604 2.66 0.02 16.42
C GLN A 604 3.53 1.07 15.70
N LEU A 605 3.65 0.93 14.38
CA LEU A 605 4.36 1.87 13.48
C LEU A 605 3.60 2.05 12.15
N ALA A 606 2.28 2.24 12.24
CA ALA A 606 1.44 2.78 11.18
C ALA A 606 0.47 3.78 11.84
N GLY A 607 0.51 5.04 11.39
CA GLY A 607 -0.21 6.12 12.06
C GLY A 607 -1.71 6.13 11.76
N ARG A 608 -2.53 5.83 12.76
CA ARG A 608 -3.93 6.25 12.90
C ARG A 608 -4.26 6.30 14.40
N GLY A 609 -5.19 7.17 14.79
CA GLY A 609 -5.27 7.71 16.17
C GLY A 609 -5.60 6.72 17.28
N ASP A 610 -5.31 7.11 18.52
CA ASP A 610 -5.65 6.38 19.74
C ASP A 610 -7.18 6.32 19.96
N THR A 611 -7.84 5.31 19.39
CA THR A 611 -9.13 4.84 19.90
C THR A 611 -8.88 3.99 21.15
N ALA A 612 -8.83 4.65 22.30
CA ALA A 612 -8.70 3.99 23.60
C ALA A 612 -9.82 2.96 23.80
N GLN A 613 -9.46 1.67 23.84
CA GLN A 613 -10.41 0.58 24.06
C GLN A 613 -11.10 0.73 25.42
N VAL A 614 -12.42 0.66 25.43
CA VAL A 614 -13.26 0.99 26.59
C VAL A 614 -13.41 -0.23 27.50
N ASP A 615 -13.18 -0.06 28.80
CA ASP A 615 -13.36 -1.10 29.81
C ASP A 615 -14.85 -1.32 30.10
N ALA A 616 -15.41 -2.38 29.53
CA ALA A 616 -16.85 -2.63 29.54
C ALA A 616 -17.35 -3.15 30.88
N ARG A 617 -18.43 -2.54 31.40
CA ARG A 617 -19.17 -3.06 32.56
C ARG A 617 -20.23 -4.09 32.15
N TYR A 618 -20.75 -4.80 33.16
CA TYR A 618 -21.69 -5.91 32.98
C TYR A 618 -22.90 -5.60 32.07
N PRO A 619 -23.57 -4.42 32.14
CA PRO A 619 -24.67 -4.09 31.22
C PRO A 619 -24.25 -4.08 29.74
N ALA A 620 -23.02 -3.63 29.42
CA ALA A 620 -22.51 -3.62 28.05
C ALA A 620 -22.18 -5.04 27.53
N ILE A 621 -21.82 -5.96 28.44
CA ILE A 621 -21.59 -7.37 28.11
C ILE A 621 -22.93 -8.07 27.83
N LEU A 622 -23.98 -7.77 28.61
CA LEU A 622 -25.35 -8.23 28.32
C LEU A 622 -25.87 -7.66 27.00
N PHE A 623 -25.69 -6.36 26.74
CA PHE A 623 -26.07 -5.73 25.48
C PHE A 623 -25.44 -6.40 24.25
N LYS A 624 -24.15 -6.77 24.34
CA LYS A 624 -23.46 -7.55 23.31
C LYS A 624 -24.11 -8.94 23.08
N GLN A 625 -24.57 -9.60 24.14
CA GLN A 625 -25.28 -10.89 24.04
C GLN A 625 -26.69 -10.72 23.46
N GLN A 626 -27.45 -9.70 23.90
CA GLN A 626 -28.76 -9.36 23.35
C GLN A 626 -28.67 -9.00 21.85
N LEU A 627 -27.67 -8.23 21.42
CA LEU A 627 -27.41 -7.93 20.01
C LEU A 627 -27.02 -9.18 19.20
N THR A 628 -26.27 -10.12 19.78
CA THR A 628 -25.94 -11.39 19.13
C THR A 628 -27.22 -12.18 18.82
N ALA A 629 -28.07 -12.38 19.83
CA ALA A 629 -29.37 -13.04 19.64
C ALA A 629 -30.30 -12.26 18.69
N CYS A 630 -30.19 -10.93 18.62
CA CYS A 630 -30.92 -10.11 17.67
C CYS A 630 -30.45 -10.34 16.22
N VAL A 631 -29.14 -10.40 15.96
CA VAL A 631 -28.57 -10.75 14.64
C VAL A 631 -29.02 -12.16 14.21
N GLU A 632 -28.96 -13.14 15.11
CA GLU A 632 -29.43 -14.51 14.86
C GLU A 632 -30.93 -14.55 14.55
N LYS A 633 -31.75 -13.80 15.30
CA LYS A 633 -33.19 -13.68 15.07
C LYS A 633 -33.53 -13.04 13.72
N ILE A 634 -32.86 -11.94 13.34
CA ILE A 634 -33.07 -11.27 12.06
C ILE A 634 -32.69 -12.22 10.91
N PHE A 635 -31.53 -12.88 11.00
CA PHE A 635 -31.07 -13.82 9.99
C PHE A 635 -32.01 -15.04 9.85
N GLY A 636 -32.48 -15.59 10.98
CA GLY A 636 -33.46 -16.69 10.98
C GLY A 636 -34.79 -16.28 10.35
N GLN A 637 -35.33 -15.10 10.71
CA GLN A 637 -36.59 -14.60 10.13
C GLN A 637 -36.45 -14.28 8.64
N LEU A 638 -35.29 -13.77 8.19
CA LEU A 638 -34.98 -13.58 6.77
C LEU A 638 -34.95 -14.92 6.02
N ARG A 639 -34.19 -15.91 6.50
CA ARG A 639 -34.17 -17.28 5.96
C ARG A 639 -35.58 -17.88 5.85
N ASP A 640 -36.37 -17.74 6.90
CA ASP A 640 -37.70 -18.36 7.00
C ASP A 640 -38.76 -17.65 6.15
N ASN A 641 -38.55 -16.38 5.79
CA ASN A 641 -39.34 -15.69 4.77
C ASN A 641 -38.97 -16.17 3.35
N LEU A 642 -37.68 -16.22 3.01
CA LEU A 642 -37.23 -16.73 1.71
C LEU A 642 -37.66 -18.18 1.45
N LYS A 643 -37.68 -19.03 2.49
CA LYS A 643 -38.26 -20.38 2.42
C LYS A 643 -39.73 -20.36 1.99
N LYS A 644 -40.55 -19.47 2.56
CA LYS A 644 -41.98 -19.34 2.23
C LYS A 644 -42.20 -18.81 0.81
N GLU A 645 -41.38 -17.85 0.38
CA GLU A 645 -41.47 -17.20 -0.92
C GLU A 645 -41.02 -18.11 -2.07
N ILE A 646 -39.93 -18.87 -1.89
CA ILE A 646 -39.40 -19.77 -2.93
C ILE A 646 -40.17 -21.10 -3.02
N SER A 647 -40.77 -21.59 -1.92
CA SER A 647 -41.50 -22.87 -1.88
C SER A 647 -42.61 -23.02 -2.95
N PRO A 648 -43.52 -22.03 -3.18
CA PRO A 648 -44.50 -22.14 -4.26
C PRO A 648 -43.85 -22.19 -5.64
N LEU A 649 -42.77 -21.45 -5.89
CA LEU A 649 -42.04 -21.49 -7.17
C LEU A 649 -41.43 -22.88 -7.42
N LEU A 650 -40.82 -23.48 -6.39
CA LEU A 650 -40.24 -24.83 -6.47
C LEU A 650 -41.31 -25.90 -6.73
N SER A 651 -42.51 -25.74 -6.18
CA SER A 651 -43.63 -26.67 -6.40
C SER A 651 -44.09 -26.76 -7.86
N LEU A 652 -43.84 -25.70 -8.66
CA LEU A 652 -44.13 -25.63 -10.09
C LEU A 652 -42.97 -26.18 -10.95
N CYS A 653 -41.73 -26.03 -10.49
CA CYS A 653 -40.52 -26.38 -11.26
C CYS A 653 -40.23 -27.90 -11.35
N ILE A 654 -40.87 -28.70 -10.49
CA ILE A 654 -40.61 -30.14 -10.34
C ILE A 654 -41.40 -31.04 -11.31
N GLN A 655 -42.35 -30.48 -12.08
CA GLN A 655 -43.01 -31.17 -13.20
C GLN A 655 -42.98 -30.31 -14.46
N ALA A 656 -42.55 -30.88 -15.58
CA ALA A 656 -42.54 -30.21 -16.88
C ALA A 656 -43.96 -29.73 -17.29
N PRO A 657 -44.13 -28.47 -17.76
CA PRO A 657 -45.41 -27.95 -18.21
C PRO A 657 -46.05 -28.80 -19.32
N LYS A 658 -47.20 -29.40 -19.02
CA LYS A 658 -47.96 -30.21 -19.99
C LYS A 658 -48.70 -29.29 -20.95
N SER A 659 -48.15 -29.13 -22.16
CA SER A 659 -48.77 -28.34 -23.23
C SER A 659 -50.23 -28.76 -23.45
N THR A 660 -51.15 -27.82 -23.24
CA THR A 660 -52.59 -28.02 -23.43
C THR A 660 -52.87 -28.34 -24.89
N ARG A 661 -53.46 -29.52 -25.16
CA ARG A 661 -53.71 -30.02 -26.53
C ARG A 661 -54.33 -28.94 -27.43
N PRO A 662 -53.64 -28.49 -28.50
CA PRO A 662 -54.28 -27.70 -29.54
C PRO A 662 -55.36 -28.52 -30.22
N GLY A 663 -56.48 -27.88 -30.57
CA GLY A 663 -57.52 -28.48 -31.40
C GLY A 663 -57.02 -28.83 -32.81
N LYS A 664 -57.78 -29.65 -33.53
CA LYS A 664 -57.45 -30.12 -34.89
C LYS A 664 -57.08 -28.97 -35.84
N ALA A 665 -55.84 -28.96 -36.32
CA ALA A 665 -55.40 -28.26 -37.53
C ALA A 665 -54.33 -29.09 -38.27
N PRO A 666 -54.19 -29.00 -39.60
CA PRO A 666 -53.26 -29.83 -40.36
C PRO A 666 -51.78 -29.46 -40.12
N LYS A 667 -50.88 -30.45 -40.23
CA LYS A 667 -49.42 -30.22 -40.11
C LYS A 667 -48.84 -29.62 -41.39
N ALA A 668 -48.05 -28.56 -41.26
CA ALA A 668 -46.98 -28.25 -42.20
C ALA A 668 -45.67 -28.90 -41.69
N PRO A 669 -44.84 -29.54 -42.55
CA PRO A 669 -43.55 -30.10 -42.15
C PRO A 669 -42.46 -29.02 -42.20
N GLY A 670 -41.82 -28.71 -41.06
CA GLY A 670 -40.70 -27.75 -41.05
C GLY A 670 -40.35 -27.06 -39.74
N VAL A 671 -41.02 -27.33 -38.62
CA VAL A 671 -40.70 -26.73 -37.31
C VAL A 671 -40.10 -27.79 -36.38
N SER A 672 -38.94 -27.49 -35.80
CA SER A 672 -38.29 -28.31 -34.78
C SER A 672 -39.15 -28.42 -33.52
N ALA A 673 -39.01 -29.52 -32.76
CA ALA A 673 -39.75 -29.70 -31.51
C ALA A 673 -39.41 -28.57 -30.53
N GLN A 674 -40.37 -27.67 -30.29
CA GLN A 674 -40.22 -26.60 -29.31
C GLN A 674 -39.97 -27.21 -27.93
N GLN A 675 -38.89 -26.79 -27.27
CA GLN A 675 -38.62 -27.21 -25.89
C GLN A 675 -39.71 -26.69 -24.96
N PRO A 676 -40.02 -27.41 -23.86
CA PRO A 676 -40.89 -26.87 -22.81
C PRO A 676 -40.33 -25.54 -22.31
N SER A 677 -41.19 -24.55 -22.12
CA SER A 677 -40.76 -23.24 -21.64
C SER A 677 -40.23 -23.32 -20.20
N ASN A 678 -39.01 -22.83 -19.99
CA ASN A 678 -38.37 -22.81 -18.68
C ASN A 678 -38.93 -21.73 -17.73
N SER A 679 -40.03 -21.06 -18.09
CA SER A 679 -40.62 -19.91 -17.39
C SER A 679 -40.76 -20.07 -15.87
N HIS A 680 -41.04 -21.28 -15.36
CA HIS A 680 -41.08 -21.52 -13.91
C HIS A 680 -39.70 -21.40 -13.25
N TRP A 681 -38.64 -21.89 -13.90
CA TRP A 681 -37.25 -21.72 -13.48
C TRP A 681 -36.77 -20.28 -13.68
N ASP A 682 -37.19 -19.62 -14.76
CA ASP A 682 -36.88 -18.20 -15.00
C ASP A 682 -37.46 -17.30 -13.89
N ASN A 683 -38.63 -17.67 -13.33
CA ASN A 683 -39.20 -17.01 -12.15
C ASN A 683 -38.33 -17.23 -10.89
N ILE A 684 -37.73 -18.41 -10.69
CA ILE A 684 -36.79 -18.65 -9.58
C ILE A 684 -35.51 -17.82 -9.76
N VAL A 685 -34.96 -17.76 -10.98
CA VAL A 685 -33.79 -16.92 -11.28
C VAL A 685 -34.11 -15.43 -11.05
N SER A 686 -35.31 -14.99 -11.42
CA SER A 686 -35.78 -13.61 -11.17
C SER A 686 -35.92 -13.30 -9.67
N PHE A 687 -36.47 -14.24 -8.88
CA PHE A 687 -36.52 -14.13 -7.42
C PHE A 687 -35.11 -14.07 -6.79
N LEU A 688 -34.19 -14.92 -7.26
CA LEU A 688 -32.81 -14.94 -6.78
C LEU A 688 -32.03 -13.66 -7.13
N ASN A 689 -32.30 -13.05 -8.29
CA ASN A 689 -31.76 -11.72 -8.65
C ASN A 689 -32.30 -10.64 -7.71
N LEU A 690 -33.63 -10.53 -7.56
CA LEU A 690 -34.27 -9.54 -6.68
C LEU A 690 -33.76 -9.65 -5.23
N LEU A 691 -33.58 -10.88 -4.73
CA LEU A 691 -32.95 -11.15 -3.45
C LEU A 691 -31.50 -10.61 -3.38
N MET A 692 -30.67 -10.92 -4.38
CA MET A 692 -29.27 -10.49 -4.43
C MET A 692 -29.15 -8.97 -4.49
N ASP A 693 -29.99 -8.31 -5.26
CA ASP A 693 -30.01 -6.86 -5.40
C ASP A 693 -30.47 -6.19 -4.10
N THR A 694 -31.57 -6.67 -3.49
CA THR A 694 -32.05 -6.20 -2.17
C THR A 694 -30.98 -6.32 -1.07
N LEU A 695 -30.21 -7.42 -1.07
CA LEU A 695 -29.11 -7.64 -0.11
C LEU A 695 -27.91 -6.71 -0.37
N ARG A 696 -27.64 -6.36 -1.64
CA ARG A 696 -26.54 -5.46 -2.05
C ARG A 696 -26.86 -3.99 -1.78
N GLU A 697 -28.07 -3.54 -2.09
CA GLU A 697 -28.55 -2.19 -1.77
C GLU A 697 -28.53 -1.91 -0.26
N ASN A 698 -28.83 -2.93 0.54
CA ASN A 698 -28.75 -2.87 2.00
C ASN A 698 -27.34 -3.20 2.55
N HIS A 699 -26.32 -3.23 1.70
CA HIS A 699 -24.91 -3.48 2.03
C HIS A 699 -24.68 -4.67 3.00
N VAL A 700 -25.46 -5.75 2.87
CA VAL A 700 -25.38 -6.90 3.77
C VAL A 700 -24.00 -7.56 3.62
N PRO A 701 -23.23 -7.75 4.73
CA PRO A 701 -21.91 -8.35 4.65
C PRO A 701 -21.92 -9.70 3.92
N SER A 702 -21.00 -9.90 2.98
CA SER A 702 -20.98 -11.06 2.08
C SER A 702 -20.93 -12.41 2.80
N PHE A 703 -20.46 -12.46 4.04
CA PHE A 703 -20.62 -13.60 4.97
C PHE A 703 -22.08 -14.04 5.13
N PHE A 704 -22.99 -13.12 5.45
CA PHE A 704 -24.40 -13.44 5.65
C PHE A 704 -25.07 -13.80 4.33
N ILE A 705 -24.78 -13.06 3.24
CA ILE A 705 -25.30 -13.38 1.90
C ILE A 705 -24.91 -14.82 1.54
N ARG A 706 -23.64 -15.19 1.70
CA ARG A 706 -23.15 -16.54 1.41
C ARG A 706 -23.82 -17.61 2.26
N LYS A 707 -23.95 -17.39 3.57
CA LYS A 707 -24.66 -18.32 4.47
C LYS A 707 -26.14 -18.49 4.08
N LEU A 708 -26.80 -17.40 3.70
CA LEU A 708 -28.21 -17.36 3.32
C LEU A 708 -28.44 -18.08 1.98
N ILE A 709 -27.60 -17.82 0.97
CA ILE A 709 -27.63 -18.50 -0.34
C ILE A 709 -27.31 -20.00 -0.18
N THR A 710 -26.31 -20.39 0.62
CA THR A 710 -26.04 -21.82 0.90
C THR A 710 -27.25 -22.50 1.53
N GLN A 711 -27.88 -21.90 2.56
CA GLN A 711 -29.10 -22.45 3.15
C GLN A 711 -30.27 -22.52 2.16
N LEU A 712 -30.45 -21.48 1.33
CA LEU A 712 -31.51 -21.44 0.32
C LEU A 712 -31.33 -22.55 -0.72
N PHE A 713 -30.12 -22.78 -1.20
CA PHE A 713 -29.83 -23.84 -2.17
C PHE A 713 -29.92 -25.25 -1.56
N SER A 714 -29.59 -25.40 -0.28
CA SER A 714 -29.84 -26.63 0.47
C SER A 714 -31.34 -26.89 0.66
N PHE A 715 -32.15 -25.85 0.88
CA PHE A 715 -33.63 -25.96 0.90
C PHE A 715 -34.20 -26.33 -0.46
N VAL A 716 -33.72 -25.70 -1.55
CA VAL A 716 -34.07 -26.04 -2.94
C VAL A 716 -33.77 -27.52 -3.23
N ASN A 717 -32.61 -28.02 -2.80
CA ASN A 717 -32.25 -29.43 -2.91
C ASN A 717 -33.27 -30.35 -2.20
N ILE A 718 -33.51 -30.08 -0.91
CA ILE A 718 -34.42 -30.88 -0.06
C ILE A 718 -35.83 -30.89 -0.64
N GLN A 719 -36.37 -29.72 -1.00
CA GLN A 719 -37.72 -29.58 -1.55
C GLN A 719 -37.90 -30.31 -2.87
N LEU A 720 -37.00 -30.10 -3.84
CA LEU A 720 -37.10 -30.76 -5.15
C LEU A 720 -36.88 -32.27 -5.04
N PHE A 721 -35.93 -32.72 -4.22
CA PHE A 721 -35.62 -34.14 -4.04
C PHE A 721 -36.74 -34.89 -3.33
N ASN A 722 -37.28 -34.35 -2.23
CA ASN A 722 -38.45 -34.95 -1.56
C ASN A 722 -39.67 -34.95 -2.50
N SER A 723 -39.89 -33.86 -3.23
CA SER A 723 -40.98 -33.74 -4.22
C SER A 723 -40.83 -34.67 -5.43
N LEU A 724 -39.62 -35.16 -5.71
CA LEU A 724 -39.32 -36.23 -6.68
C LEU A 724 -39.62 -37.62 -6.10
N LEU A 725 -39.18 -37.90 -4.87
CA LEU A 725 -39.36 -39.23 -4.23
C LEU A 725 -40.80 -39.55 -3.81
N LEU A 726 -41.66 -38.54 -3.71
CA LEU A 726 -43.07 -38.69 -3.34
C LEU A 726 -44.00 -38.97 -4.53
N ARG A 727 -43.61 -38.66 -5.78
CA ARG A 727 -44.50 -38.70 -6.96
C ARG A 727 -43.90 -39.48 -8.13
N ARG A 728 -44.62 -40.50 -8.59
CA ARG A 728 -44.16 -41.39 -9.67
C ARG A 728 -44.05 -40.67 -11.02
N GLU A 729 -44.96 -39.73 -11.27
CA GLU A 729 -45.04 -38.88 -12.45
C GLU A 729 -43.96 -37.79 -12.53
N CYS A 730 -43.08 -37.69 -11.53
CA CYS A 730 -41.86 -36.87 -11.59
C CYS A 730 -40.61 -37.70 -11.93
N CYS A 731 -40.64 -39.03 -11.75
CA CYS A 731 -39.54 -39.95 -12.05
C CYS A 731 -39.59 -40.45 -13.51
N THR A 732 -39.56 -39.55 -14.49
CA THR A 732 -39.54 -39.89 -15.92
C THR A 732 -38.28 -39.38 -16.62
N PHE A 733 -38.06 -39.81 -17.88
CA PHE A 733 -36.93 -39.31 -18.65
C PHE A 733 -37.12 -37.84 -19.02
N SER A 734 -38.28 -37.47 -19.56
CA SER A 734 -38.55 -36.09 -19.99
C SER A 734 -38.59 -35.11 -18.80
N ASN A 735 -39.11 -35.55 -17.65
CA ASN A 735 -39.08 -34.73 -16.43
C ASN A 735 -37.67 -34.60 -15.86
N GLY A 736 -36.85 -35.65 -16.00
CA GLY A 736 -35.42 -35.60 -15.73
C GLY A 736 -34.71 -34.55 -16.59
N GLU A 737 -34.95 -34.51 -17.90
CA GLU A 737 -34.38 -33.47 -18.78
C GLU A 737 -34.81 -32.06 -18.36
N TYR A 738 -36.10 -31.85 -18.05
CA TYR A 738 -36.63 -30.56 -17.64
C TYR A 738 -35.99 -30.03 -16.35
N VAL A 739 -35.96 -30.86 -15.29
CA VAL A 739 -35.33 -30.47 -14.02
C VAL A 739 -33.82 -30.31 -14.18
N LYS A 740 -33.16 -31.08 -15.06
CA LYS A 740 -31.73 -30.92 -15.37
C LYS A 740 -31.44 -29.59 -16.05
N ALA A 741 -32.27 -29.16 -16.99
CA ALA A 741 -32.15 -27.84 -17.63
C ALA A 741 -32.33 -26.72 -16.59
N GLY A 742 -33.35 -26.80 -15.74
CA GLY A 742 -33.56 -25.88 -14.63
C GLY A 742 -32.37 -25.77 -13.66
N LEU A 743 -31.81 -26.91 -13.24
CA LEU A 743 -30.62 -26.95 -12.40
C LEU A 743 -29.39 -26.32 -13.08
N SER A 744 -29.28 -26.37 -14.41
CA SER A 744 -28.18 -25.69 -15.14
C SER A 744 -28.36 -24.16 -15.22
N LEU A 745 -29.60 -23.64 -15.19
CA LEU A 745 -29.85 -22.21 -15.00
C LEU A 745 -29.41 -21.75 -13.61
N LEU A 746 -29.63 -22.58 -12.58
CA LEU A 746 -29.16 -22.33 -11.22
C LEU A 746 -27.63 -22.46 -11.08
N GLU A 747 -26.99 -23.42 -11.77
CA GLU A 747 -25.51 -23.53 -11.88
C GLU A 747 -24.91 -22.25 -12.47
N LYS A 748 -25.52 -21.75 -13.56
CA LYS A 748 -25.10 -20.50 -14.19
C LYS A 748 -25.29 -19.32 -13.24
N TRP A 749 -26.43 -19.21 -12.56
CA TRP A 749 -26.67 -18.13 -11.60
C TRP A 749 -25.65 -18.11 -10.45
N ILE A 750 -25.30 -19.28 -9.89
CA ILE A 750 -24.21 -19.41 -8.90
C ILE A 750 -22.84 -18.98 -9.46
N THR A 751 -22.62 -19.12 -10.77
CA THR A 751 -21.36 -18.75 -11.41
C THR A 751 -21.30 -17.26 -11.76
N ASP A 752 -22.42 -16.69 -12.22
CA ASP A 752 -22.58 -15.27 -12.53
C ASP A 752 -22.53 -14.42 -11.23
N VAL A 753 -23.05 -14.95 -10.11
CA VAL A 753 -22.91 -14.37 -8.76
C VAL A 753 -21.58 -14.81 -8.13
N SER A 754 -20.58 -13.92 -8.17
CA SER A 754 -19.19 -14.20 -7.76
C SER A 754 -19.00 -15.01 -6.46
N GLU A 755 -17.89 -15.76 -6.39
CA GLU A 755 -17.53 -16.67 -5.28
C GLU A 755 -17.62 -16.02 -3.88
N GLU A 756 -17.48 -14.69 -3.80
CA GLU A 756 -17.66 -13.95 -2.55
C GLU A 756 -19.09 -14.08 -1.98
N PHE A 757 -20.11 -14.10 -2.83
CA PHE A 757 -21.52 -14.13 -2.43
C PHE A 757 -22.14 -15.52 -2.57
N ALA A 758 -21.82 -16.30 -3.60
CA ALA A 758 -22.41 -17.64 -3.78
C ALA A 758 -21.58 -18.77 -3.15
N GLY A 759 -20.26 -18.63 -3.10
CA GLY A 759 -19.34 -19.61 -2.50
C GLY A 759 -19.54 -21.04 -3.02
N THR A 760 -19.61 -22.01 -2.10
CA THR A 760 -19.72 -23.44 -2.43
C THR A 760 -21.15 -23.92 -2.74
N SER A 761 -22.15 -23.03 -2.79
CA SER A 761 -23.59 -23.39 -2.76
C SER A 761 -24.06 -24.36 -3.86
N TRP A 762 -23.31 -24.50 -4.96
CA TRP A 762 -23.57 -25.53 -5.99
C TRP A 762 -23.50 -26.98 -5.48
N HIS A 763 -22.75 -27.22 -4.41
CA HIS A 763 -22.59 -28.54 -3.79
C HIS A 763 -23.83 -28.95 -2.99
N GLU A 764 -24.63 -27.99 -2.51
CA GLU A 764 -25.86 -28.24 -1.74
C GLU A 764 -26.95 -28.94 -2.59
N LEU A 765 -26.93 -28.73 -3.92
CA LEU A 765 -27.85 -29.35 -4.88
C LEU A 765 -27.47 -30.81 -5.23
N ASN A 766 -26.53 -31.44 -4.53
CA ASN A 766 -25.98 -32.75 -4.90
C ASN A 766 -27.03 -33.88 -4.99
N TYR A 767 -27.99 -33.96 -4.06
CA TYR A 767 -29.01 -35.03 -4.06
C TYR A 767 -29.93 -34.93 -5.29
N ILE A 768 -30.51 -33.75 -5.55
CA ILE A 768 -31.37 -33.56 -6.73
C ILE A 768 -30.57 -33.69 -8.03
N ARG A 769 -29.33 -33.17 -8.10
CA ARG A 769 -28.45 -33.30 -9.27
C ARG A 769 -28.11 -34.75 -9.59
N GLN A 770 -27.80 -35.59 -8.60
CA GLN A 770 -27.50 -37.00 -8.82
C GLN A 770 -28.76 -37.79 -9.18
N ALA A 771 -29.88 -37.58 -8.49
CA ALA A 771 -31.16 -38.22 -8.82
C ALA A 771 -31.60 -37.92 -10.27
N VAL A 772 -31.57 -36.65 -10.66
CA VAL A 772 -31.97 -36.19 -11.99
C VAL A 772 -30.93 -36.56 -13.06
N GLY A 773 -29.64 -36.48 -12.72
CA GLY A 773 -28.55 -36.98 -13.57
C GLY A 773 -28.72 -38.45 -13.91
N PHE A 774 -29.07 -39.28 -12.92
CA PHE A 774 -29.41 -40.69 -13.09
C PHE A 774 -30.66 -40.90 -13.96
N LEU A 775 -31.74 -40.13 -13.75
CA LEU A 775 -32.97 -40.22 -14.57
C LEU A 775 -32.72 -40.02 -16.07
N VAL A 776 -31.72 -39.22 -16.46
CA VAL A 776 -31.41 -38.88 -17.87
C VAL A 776 -30.39 -39.86 -18.52
N ILE A 777 -29.94 -40.90 -17.82
CA ILE A 777 -29.04 -41.92 -18.41
C ILE A 777 -29.81 -42.83 -19.40
N HIS A 778 -29.34 -42.99 -20.64
CA HIS A 778 -30.01 -43.85 -21.63
C HIS A 778 -29.78 -45.35 -21.43
N GLN A 779 -28.61 -45.79 -20.97
CA GLN A 779 -28.25 -47.23 -20.89
C GLN A 779 -28.40 -47.82 -19.47
N LYS A 780 -29.45 -47.44 -18.73
CA LYS A 780 -29.67 -47.86 -17.32
C LYS A 780 -29.59 -49.38 -17.11
N ARG A 781 -30.11 -50.17 -18.05
CA ARG A 781 -30.14 -51.65 -17.96
C ARG A 781 -28.76 -52.30 -17.88
N LYS A 782 -27.69 -51.63 -18.33
CA LYS A 782 -26.31 -52.15 -18.28
C LYS A 782 -25.55 -51.79 -17.00
N LYS A 783 -26.10 -50.94 -16.13
CA LYS A 783 -25.39 -50.44 -14.94
C LYS A 783 -25.49 -51.42 -13.78
N THR A 784 -24.34 -51.79 -13.22
CA THR A 784 -24.24 -52.60 -12.01
C THR A 784 -24.69 -51.81 -10.78
N LEU A 785 -24.98 -52.54 -9.69
CA LEU A 785 -25.27 -51.95 -8.38
C LEU A 785 -24.17 -51.00 -7.89
N GLU A 786 -22.90 -51.39 -8.07
CA GLU A 786 -21.75 -50.63 -7.60
C GLU A 786 -21.57 -49.34 -8.39
N GLU A 787 -21.63 -49.38 -9.73
CA GLU A 787 -21.61 -48.17 -10.57
C GLU A 787 -22.74 -47.19 -10.20
N ILE A 788 -23.94 -47.70 -9.87
CA ILE A 788 -25.05 -46.82 -9.47
C ILE A 788 -24.78 -46.18 -8.10
N SER A 789 -24.29 -46.94 -7.13
CA SER A 789 -24.13 -46.47 -5.76
C SER A 789 -22.84 -45.71 -5.49
N GLN A 790 -21.77 -45.91 -6.28
CA GLN A 790 -20.45 -45.33 -6.06
C GLN A 790 -20.10 -44.25 -7.09
N ASP A 791 -20.36 -44.49 -8.39
CA ASP A 791 -19.99 -43.53 -9.45
C ASP A 791 -21.11 -42.52 -9.75
N LEU A 792 -22.37 -42.99 -9.81
CA LEU A 792 -23.48 -42.17 -10.31
C LEU A 792 -24.23 -41.41 -9.21
N CYS A 793 -24.44 -42.03 -8.05
CA CYS A 793 -25.22 -41.47 -6.94
C CYS A 793 -24.55 -41.56 -5.55
N PRO A 794 -23.25 -41.20 -5.39
CA PRO A 794 -22.50 -41.39 -4.13
C PRO A 794 -23.02 -40.58 -2.91
N SER A 795 -23.91 -39.59 -3.11
CA SER A 795 -24.55 -38.86 -2.02
C SER A 795 -25.91 -39.44 -1.60
N LEU A 796 -26.52 -40.32 -2.39
CA LEU A 796 -27.83 -40.90 -2.09
C LEU A 796 -27.67 -42.22 -1.31
N SER A 797 -28.52 -42.43 -0.31
CA SER A 797 -28.62 -43.73 0.34
C SER A 797 -29.17 -44.80 -0.61
N LEU A 798 -28.80 -46.07 -0.38
CA LEU A 798 -29.32 -47.21 -1.14
C LEU A 798 -30.86 -47.26 -1.16
N ARG A 799 -31.51 -46.85 -0.06
CA ARG A 799 -32.97 -46.73 0.06
C ARG A 799 -33.56 -45.63 -0.84
N GLN A 800 -32.89 -44.48 -0.96
CA GLN A 800 -33.27 -43.41 -1.88
C GLN A 800 -33.08 -43.81 -3.33
N ILE A 801 -31.93 -44.42 -3.67
CA ILE A 801 -31.66 -44.97 -5.01
C ILE A 801 -32.77 -45.96 -5.37
N TYR A 802 -32.99 -46.99 -4.56
CA TYR A 802 -34.05 -47.99 -4.75
C TYR A 802 -35.45 -47.36 -4.94
N ARG A 803 -35.77 -46.29 -4.20
CA ARG A 803 -37.03 -45.55 -4.34
C ARG A 803 -37.16 -44.88 -5.71
N ILE A 804 -36.12 -44.23 -6.23
CA ILE A 804 -36.10 -43.68 -7.61
C ILE A 804 -36.26 -44.82 -8.62
N CYS A 805 -35.46 -45.88 -8.49
CA CYS A 805 -35.43 -47.02 -9.40
C CYS A 805 -36.78 -47.75 -9.50
N SER A 806 -37.52 -47.85 -8.40
CA SER A 806 -38.84 -48.50 -8.34
C SER A 806 -40.00 -47.65 -8.86
N MET A 807 -39.82 -46.32 -8.98
CA MET A 807 -40.83 -45.42 -9.57
C MET A 807 -40.57 -45.09 -11.04
N TYR A 808 -39.31 -45.20 -11.49
CA TYR A 808 -38.89 -44.80 -12.83
C TYR A 808 -39.65 -45.50 -13.97
N TRP A 809 -39.98 -44.72 -15.00
CA TRP A 809 -40.34 -45.22 -16.33
C TRP A 809 -39.89 -44.22 -17.41
N ASP A 810 -39.61 -44.71 -18.62
CA ASP A 810 -39.28 -43.84 -19.75
C ASP A 810 -40.55 -43.48 -20.54
N ASP A 811 -40.82 -42.18 -20.63
CA ASP A 811 -41.97 -41.55 -21.27
C ASP A 811 -41.67 -41.01 -22.68
N LYS A 812 -40.40 -41.03 -23.12
CA LYS A 812 -39.91 -40.36 -24.32
C LYS A 812 -39.27 -41.31 -25.35
N TYR A 813 -38.48 -42.27 -24.88
CA TYR A 813 -37.79 -43.26 -25.73
C TYR A 813 -38.18 -44.71 -25.44
N ASN A 814 -39.04 -44.94 -24.44
CA ASN A 814 -39.47 -46.27 -23.98
C ASN A 814 -38.28 -47.21 -23.63
N THR A 815 -37.16 -46.64 -23.20
CA THR A 815 -35.98 -47.39 -22.76
C THR A 815 -36.27 -48.15 -21.47
N GLN A 816 -35.76 -49.37 -21.40
CA GLN A 816 -35.88 -50.21 -20.21
C GLN A 816 -35.07 -49.60 -19.05
N GLY A 817 -35.62 -49.70 -17.84
CA GLY A 817 -34.96 -49.28 -16.61
C GLY A 817 -33.74 -50.14 -16.25
N ILE A 818 -33.36 -50.12 -14.97
CA ILE A 818 -32.34 -51.03 -14.42
C ILE A 818 -32.79 -52.48 -14.58
N SER A 819 -31.85 -53.44 -14.63
CA SER A 819 -32.18 -54.87 -14.61
C SER A 819 -32.96 -55.28 -13.35
N ASN A 820 -33.90 -56.20 -13.51
CA ASN A 820 -34.72 -56.72 -12.40
C ASN A 820 -33.86 -57.36 -11.30
N GLU A 821 -32.72 -57.95 -11.67
CA GLU A 821 -31.71 -58.51 -10.76
C GLU A 821 -31.13 -57.46 -9.80
N VAL A 822 -30.68 -56.31 -10.32
CA VAL A 822 -30.14 -55.22 -9.49
C VAL A 822 -31.24 -54.59 -8.62
N VAL A 823 -32.46 -54.44 -9.14
CA VAL A 823 -33.60 -53.96 -8.34
C VAL A 823 -34.01 -54.95 -7.24
N ALA A 824 -33.86 -56.26 -7.47
CA ALA A 824 -34.07 -57.29 -6.46
C ALA A 824 -32.97 -57.27 -5.38
N ALA A 825 -31.70 -57.16 -5.76
CA ALA A 825 -30.58 -57.03 -4.83
C ALA A 825 -30.71 -55.77 -3.96
N MET A 826 -31.07 -54.62 -4.56
CA MET A 826 -31.39 -53.40 -3.82
C MET A 826 -32.50 -53.61 -2.79
N ARG A 827 -33.60 -54.29 -3.17
CA ARG A 827 -34.71 -54.61 -2.26
C ARG A 827 -34.25 -55.48 -1.09
N GLU A 828 -33.43 -56.50 -1.33
CA GLU A 828 -32.97 -57.41 -0.29
C GLU A 828 -32.11 -56.70 0.77
N MET A 829 -31.16 -55.87 0.34
CA MET A 829 -30.32 -55.08 1.26
C MET A 829 -31.14 -54.05 2.04
N VAL A 830 -32.01 -53.28 1.37
CA VAL A 830 -32.89 -52.29 2.04
C VAL A 830 -33.81 -52.94 3.07
N ASN A 831 -34.26 -54.18 2.82
CA ASN A 831 -35.02 -54.97 3.79
C ASN A 831 -34.17 -55.39 5.01
N LYS A 832 -32.91 -55.80 4.81
CA LYS A 832 -31.96 -56.09 5.91
C LYS A 832 -31.70 -54.85 6.77
N ASP A 833 -31.43 -53.71 6.14
CA ASP A 833 -31.15 -52.44 6.82
C ASP A 833 -32.35 -51.87 7.61
N THR A 834 -33.58 -52.31 7.30
CA THR A 834 -34.81 -51.86 8.00
C THR A 834 -34.79 -52.16 9.50
N GLN A 835 -34.00 -53.15 9.94
CA GLN A 835 -33.83 -53.50 11.35
C GLN A 835 -33.09 -52.42 12.17
N ASN A 836 -32.40 -51.47 11.51
CA ASN A 836 -31.76 -50.33 12.16
C ASN A 836 -32.72 -49.12 12.24
N LEU A 837 -33.21 -48.78 13.44
CA LEU A 837 -34.19 -47.68 13.63
C LEU A 837 -33.71 -46.32 13.11
N ALA A 838 -32.41 -46.02 13.23
CA ALA A 838 -31.85 -44.69 12.94
C ALA A 838 -31.76 -44.34 11.44
N SER A 839 -31.94 -45.30 10.53
CA SER A 839 -31.73 -45.14 9.08
C SER A 839 -32.99 -45.43 8.25
N ASN A 840 -34.18 -45.22 8.83
CA ASN A 840 -35.44 -45.62 8.21
C ASN A 840 -36.10 -44.57 7.29
N SER A 841 -35.78 -43.27 7.41
CA SER A 841 -36.27 -42.26 6.45
C SER A 841 -35.66 -42.44 5.06
N PHE A 842 -36.42 -42.10 4.02
CA PHE A 842 -35.91 -41.92 2.65
C PHE A 842 -35.98 -40.46 2.20
N LEU A 843 -36.69 -39.60 2.95
CA LEU A 843 -36.75 -38.16 2.70
C LEU A 843 -35.57 -37.47 3.40
N LEU A 844 -35.21 -36.29 2.92
CA LEU A 844 -34.25 -35.41 3.57
C LEU A 844 -34.98 -34.48 4.55
N ASP A 845 -34.44 -34.34 5.76
CA ASP A 845 -35.01 -33.49 6.82
C ASP A 845 -34.55 -32.03 6.65
N ASP A 846 -35.41 -31.06 6.97
CA ASP A 846 -35.17 -29.61 6.76
C ASP A 846 -34.38 -28.95 7.90
N ASP A 847 -33.35 -29.62 8.39
CA ASP A 847 -32.56 -29.24 9.57
C ASP A 847 -31.50 -28.15 9.25
N LEU A 848 -31.91 -27.12 8.51
CA LEU A 848 -31.08 -26.01 8.02
C LEU A 848 -30.76 -24.95 9.10
N SER A 849 -30.59 -25.40 10.34
CA SER A 849 -30.11 -24.60 11.45
C SER A 849 -28.57 -24.60 11.46
N ILE A 850 -27.96 -23.78 10.58
CA ILE A 850 -26.50 -23.54 10.63
C ILE A 850 -26.23 -22.38 11.60
N PRO A 851 -25.77 -22.61 12.84
CA PRO A 851 -25.28 -21.54 13.68
C PRO A 851 -24.00 -20.92 13.09
N PHE A 852 -23.84 -19.62 13.28
CA PHE A 852 -22.56 -18.92 13.13
C PHE A 852 -22.09 -18.48 14.52
N SER A 853 -20.78 -18.55 14.80
CA SER A 853 -20.28 -18.07 16.09
C SER A 853 -20.08 -16.56 16.08
N THR A 854 -20.11 -15.94 17.28
CA THR A 854 -19.73 -14.53 17.48
C THR A 854 -18.33 -14.22 16.94
N GLU A 855 -17.42 -15.19 17.03
CA GLU A 855 -16.05 -15.13 16.57
C GLU A 855 -15.97 -15.14 15.03
N ASP A 856 -16.77 -15.97 14.35
CA ASP A 856 -16.86 -15.98 12.88
C ASP A 856 -17.27 -14.61 12.33
N LEU A 857 -18.29 -13.98 12.95
CA LEU A 857 -18.74 -12.62 12.59
C LEU A 857 -17.60 -11.59 12.74
N SER A 858 -16.84 -11.66 13.85
CA SER A 858 -15.76 -10.71 14.15
C SER A 858 -14.62 -10.76 13.13
N ILE A 859 -14.39 -11.94 12.53
CA ILE A 859 -13.35 -12.23 11.54
C ILE A 859 -13.84 -11.91 10.12
N ALA A 860 -15.11 -12.22 9.80
CA ALA A 860 -15.65 -12.11 8.46
C ALA A 860 -16.17 -10.70 8.11
N ILE A 861 -16.59 -9.90 9.10
CA ILE A 861 -17.01 -8.51 8.89
C ILE A 861 -15.77 -7.60 9.00
N PRO A 862 -15.50 -6.72 8.01
CA PRO A 862 -14.39 -5.75 8.05
C PRO A 862 -14.40 -4.83 9.29
N ALA A 863 -13.29 -4.10 9.49
CA ALA A 863 -13.26 -3.03 10.48
C ALA A 863 -14.02 -1.81 9.95
N ILE A 864 -15.08 -1.40 10.65
CA ILE A 864 -15.89 -0.23 10.29
C ILE A 864 -15.27 0.99 10.98
N ASP A 865 -14.78 1.95 10.20
CA ASP A 865 -14.37 3.25 10.72
C ASP A 865 -15.61 4.13 10.93
N TYR A 866 -15.96 4.34 12.19
CA TYR A 866 -17.13 5.11 12.61
C TYR A 866 -16.85 6.61 12.77
N ALA A 867 -15.61 7.08 12.56
CA ALA A 867 -15.26 8.49 12.68
C ALA A 867 -15.81 9.31 11.51
N ASP A 868 -15.64 8.82 10.27
CA ASP A 868 -15.97 9.56 9.03
C ASP A 868 -17.50 9.68 8.72
N VAL A 869 -18.37 9.24 9.64
CA VAL A 869 -19.83 9.21 9.44
C VAL A 869 -20.47 10.47 10.02
N GLU A 870 -20.80 11.41 9.12
CA GLU A 870 -21.59 12.62 9.42
C GLU A 870 -22.99 12.30 9.97
N LEU A 871 -23.59 13.29 10.63
CA LEU A 871 -24.97 13.24 11.12
C LEU A 871 -25.94 13.58 9.98
N PRO A 872 -26.93 12.73 9.64
CA PRO A 872 -28.01 13.08 8.71
C PRO A 872 -28.78 14.34 9.11
N GLU A 873 -29.27 15.08 8.11
CA GLU A 873 -30.01 16.33 8.30
C GLU A 873 -31.27 16.15 9.16
N SER A 874 -31.97 15.00 9.06
CA SER A 874 -33.15 14.71 9.89
C SER A 874 -32.86 14.74 11.38
N LEU A 875 -31.61 14.49 11.79
CA LEU A 875 -31.19 14.42 13.20
C LEU A 875 -30.56 15.72 13.72
N HIS A 876 -30.32 16.73 12.88
CA HIS A 876 -29.71 18.00 13.29
C HIS A 876 -30.52 18.76 14.36
N HIS A 877 -31.84 18.53 14.43
CA HIS A 877 -32.74 19.26 15.32
C HIS A 877 -32.68 18.77 16.79
N TYR A 878 -32.10 17.60 17.07
CA TYR A 878 -31.95 17.08 18.43
C TYR A 878 -30.75 17.74 19.16
N PRO A 879 -30.95 18.43 20.30
CA PRO A 879 -29.84 19.02 21.05
C PRO A 879 -28.82 17.99 21.54
N SER A 880 -29.29 16.77 21.84
CA SER A 880 -28.46 15.61 22.20
C SER A 880 -27.57 15.11 21.06
N ALA A 881 -27.82 15.51 19.80
CA ALA A 881 -27.02 15.12 18.64
C ALA A 881 -25.84 16.06 18.33
N GLN A 882 -25.83 17.29 18.87
CA GLN A 882 -24.93 18.35 18.39
C GLN A 882 -23.43 18.04 18.52
N PHE A 883 -23.04 17.22 19.50
CA PHE A 883 -21.66 16.74 19.66
C PHE A 883 -21.15 15.88 18.48
N LEU A 884 -22.05 15.37 17.64
CA LEU A 884 -21.71 14.57 16.46
C LEU A 884 -21.23 15.44 15.29
N LEU A 885 -21.56 16.74 15.30
CA LEU A 885 -21.22 17.74 14.28
C LEU A 885 -19.82 18.33 14.49
N THR A 886 -19.32 18.38 15.73
CA THR A 886 -18.03 19.01 16.09
C THR A 886 -16.83 18.10 15.85
N ALA A 887 -16.80 17.38 14.72
CA ALA A 887 -15.78 16.40 14.37
C ALA A 887 -15.08 16.78 13.06
N SER A 888 -14.10 17.68 13.16
CA SER A 888 -13.18 18.12 12.08
C SER A 888 -11.76 18.24 12.61
#